data_AF-A0A935HRQ4-F1
#
_entry.id   AF-A0A935HRQ4-F1
#
_cell.length_a   1.000
_cell.length_b   1.000
_cell.length_c   1.000
_cell.angle_alpha   90.00
_cell.angle_beta   90.00
_cell.angle_gamma   90.00
#
_symmetry.space_group_name_H-M   'P 1'
#
loop_
_entity.id
_entity.type
_entity.pdbx_description
1 polymer ?
#
loop_
_entity_poly.entity_id
_entity_poly.type
_entity_poly.pdbx_seq_one_letter_code
_entity_poly.pdbx_strand_id
1 'polypeptide(L)'
;MNFRNLIVFNTLLIASLLFMAKGFAQTPICGFDKIYHQHLADPVMSQKIKEFNKAVLLKEHQIRALRSTTKNANVIGGEVFEIPVVVHVIYRPADPIGSRYNPSDANIQLMIDHLNEVYAGGNNFNMGAALPFRFKLAQRTPQCTFTIGIERIDGSSLSGFNADGISLPGSGATGAAESEMKKLSLWPVTGYYNIWVVWKINAVGLPLNSFISGYANLPFSSGVSGKDGAVLNAQIVNGTSSTLSHEMGHAMGLLHTFEGGDADNCPLAESEGTCSTMGDLVCDTDPVKNLLSAGVLADNMLNPCTDKVYNGSQRNIMGYGSSLNLLTNGQRDRALATFQLTRAGFMSSMGAQTPPASLVKSVSLPLDIFNPGNSYNMGPCSVNLNTLLYSSYGYDKNLSDFFVDNTCNLGTKLIPEESYTLGVTTQTNRQVCKAWIDFNNDGNFDGNEMVLNSSASTAAFTHTTTLPSSRLYASGVVYDVPLRMRIAADFINNADFLPTGQLQYGQMEDFYVQIKAPNLVTFVGINAKIVKNNLDINWTTSSEKNNDHFILEVSKDGSVFKELGTLNSLANGGNSDTSLSYSLSKTAKEVNGILGLWILPLLFAGIGSYKRRKWVSVVIIVLVFGIFTNTSCRKKDVVIKSDQIFVRVKAVSKTGFVMTVNAVKAIKQ
;
A
#
# COMPACT_ATOMS: atom_id res chain seq x y z
N MET A 1 5.55 64.22 48.75
CA MET A 1 6.22 63.22 47.89
C MET A 1 5.88 63.57 46.45
N ASN A 2 6.85 64.05 45.66
CA ASN A 2 6.58 64.71 44.38
C ASN A 2 6.08 63.74 43.29
N PHE A 3 5.00 64.11 42.60
CA PHE A 3 4.38 63.36 41.50
C PHE A 3 5.36 62.98 40.37
N ARG A 4 6.44 63.77 40.18
CA ARG A 4 7.53 63.45 39.23
C ARG A 4 8.31 62.19 39.60
N ASN A 5 8.48 61.89 40.89
CA ASN A 5 9.23 60.70 41.32
C ASN A 5 8.41 59.41 41.15
N LEU A 6 7.07 59.49 41.22
CA LEU A 6 6.19 58.33 41.04
C LEU A 6 6.11 57.89 39.56
N ILE A 7 6.15 58.86 38.63
CA ILE A 7 6.13 58.58 37.18
C ILE A 7 7.46 57.96 36.73
N VAL A 8 8.59 58.45 37.24
CA VAL A 8 9.92 57.90 36.94
C VAL A 8 10.09 56.49 37.53
N PHE A 9 9.56 56.23 38.73
CA PHE A 9 9.61 54.90 39.33
C PHE A 9 8.73 53.88 38.58
N ASN A 10 7.52 54.27 38.14
CA ASN A 10 6.64 53.40 37.34
C ASN A 10 7.17 53.16 35.92
N THR A 11 7.84 54.13 35.28
CA THR A 11 8.45 53.93 33.96
C THR A 11 9.69 53.04 34.03
N LEU A 12 10.51 53.14 35.09
CA LEU A 12 11.61 52.21 35.34
C LEU A 12 11.12 50.80 35.69
N LEU A 13 10.03 50.66 36.45
CA LEU A 13 9.46 49.34 36.77
C LEU A 13 8.88 48.65 35.53
N ILE A 14 8.14 49.38 34.68
CA ILE A 14 7.59 48.87 33.41
C ILE A 14 8.71 48.57 32.40
N ALA A 15 9.77 49.40 32.32
CA ALA A 15 10.94 49.10 31.51
C ALA A 15 11.72 47.87 32.03
N SER A 16 11.79 47.66 33.35
CA SER A 16 12.43 46.48 33.95
C SER A 16 11.61 45.19 33.77
N LEU A 17 10.27 45.29 33.79
CA LEU A 17 9.35 44.18 33.49
C LEU A 17 9.35 43.83 32.00
N LEU A 18 9.54 44.82 31.11
CA LEU A 18 9.72 44.59 29.67
C LEU A 18 11.11 44.02 29.31
N PHE A 19 12.13 44.23 30.15
CA PHE A 19 13.45 43.62 29.98
C PHE A 19 13.55 42.18 30.54
N MET A 20 12.71 41.79 31.50
CA MET A 20 12.69 40.44 32.07
C MET A 20 11.88 39.40 31.28
N ALA A 21 11.14 39.82 30.23
CA ALA A 21 10.33 38.92 29.41
C ALA A 21 11.00 38.50 28.09
N LYS A 22 12.32 38.70 27.90
CA LYS A 22 13.07 37.95 26.89
C LYS A 22 13.44 36.59 27.47
N GLY A 23 12.45 35.69 27.52
CA GLY A 23 12.77 34.27 27.65
C GLY A 23 13.71 33.91 26.51
N PHE A 24 14.93 33.47 26.81
CA PHE A 24 15.86 32.96 25.81
C PHE A 24 15.19 31.73 25.17
N ALA A 25 14.73 31.87 23.93
CA ALA A 25 14.22 30.73 23.17
C ALA A 25 15.38 29.76 22.93
N GLN A 26 15.17 28.48 23.25
CA GLN A 26 16.20 27.47 23.03
C GLN A 26 16.35 27.18 21.53
N THR A 27 17.56 26.92 21.07
CA THR A 27 17.85 26.63 19.67
C THR A 27 17.63 25.14 19.35
N PRO A 28 16.78 24.79 18.38
CA PRO A 28 16.57 23.42 17.95
C PRO A 28 17.78 22.86 17.20
N ILE A 29 18.12 21.60 17.44
CA ILE A 29 19.19 20.85 16.76
C ILE A 29 18.63 19.51 16.28
N CYS A 30 18.94 19.13 15.05
CA CYS A 30 18.71 17.79 14.52
C CYS A 30 19.72 16.79 15.12
N GLY A 31 19.22 15.66 15.64
CA GLY A 31 20.02 14.59 16.22
C GLY A 31 20.64 13.64 15.18
N PHE A 32 20.37 13.85 13.89
CA PHE A 32 20.76 13.00 12.77
C PHE A 32 22.28 12.74 12.70
N ASP A 33 23.09 13.79 12.70
CA ASP A 33 24.56 13.69 12.49
C ASP A 33 25.21 12.74 13.48
N LYS A 34 24.75 12.78 14.75
CA LYS A 34 25.28 11.90 15.80
C LYS A 34 25.08 10.43 15.46
N ILE A 35 23.88 10.08 14.97
CA ILE A 35 23.51 8.71 14.59
C ILE A 35 24.22 8.32 13.29
N TYR A 36 24.24 9.21 12.30
CA TYR A 36 24.87 8.98 11.01
C TYR A 36 26.38 8.74 11.14
N HIS A 37 27.10 9.57 11.89
CA HIS A 37 28.53 9.43 12.10
C HIS A 37 28.89 8.20 12.96
N GLN A 38 28.00 7.77 13.87
CA GLN A 38 28.15 6.48 14.54
C GLN A 38 28.09 5.31 13.56
N HIS A 39 27.14 5.33 12.63
CA HIS A 39 27.07 4.32 11.57
C HIS A 39 28.28 4.37 10.64
N LEU A 40 28.82 5.56 10.34
CA LEU A 40 30.05 5.67 9.54
C LEU A 40 31.31 5.16 10.27
N ALA A 41 31.34 5.25 11.61
CA ALA A 41 32.42 4.71 12.42
C ALA A 41 32.38 3.18 12.55
N ASP A 42 31.21 2.56 12.41
CA ASP A 42 31.06 1.10 12.35
C ASP A 42 31.41 0.58 10.93
N PRO A 43 32.38 -0.34 10.78
CA PRO A 43 32.82 -0.80 9.45
C PRO A 43 31.73 -1.45 8.60
N VAL A 44 30.79 -2.18 9.23
CA VAL A 44 29.72 -2.89 8.54
C VAL A 44 28.66 -1.90 8.06
N MET A 45 28.26 -0.98 8.92
CA MET A 45 27.26 0.04 8.60
C MET A 45 27.82 1.06 7.59
N SER A 46 29.08 1.45 7.71
CA SER A 46 29.78 2.30 6.74
C SER A 46 29.78 1.69 5.33
N GLN A 47 30.02 0.38 5.23
CA GLN A 47 29.96 -0.34 3.95
C GLN A 47 28.53 -0.35 3.37
N LYS A 48 27.51 -0.60 4.19
CA LYS A 48 26.10 -0.53 3.77
C LYS A 48 25.70 0.86 3.27
N ILE A 49 26.15 1.92 3.93
CA ILE A 49 25.90 3.31 3.51
C ILE A 49 26.55 3.59 2.14
N LYS A 50 27.79 3.13 1.91
CA LYS A 50 28.46 3.27 0.61
C LYS A 50 27.71 2.56 -0.52
N GLU A 51 27.26 1.33 -0.27
CA GLU A 51 26.47 0.55 -1.22
C GLU A 51 25.12 1.20 -1.53
N PHE A 52 24.44 1.72 -0.49
CA PHE A 52 23.22 2.49 -0.62
C PHE A 52 23.43 3.73 -1.49
N ASN A 53 24.42 4.57 -1.19
CA ASN A 53 24.70 5.79 -1.95
C ASN A 53 25.02 5.49 -3.42
N LYS A 54 25.76 4.40 -3.69
CA LYS A 54 26.02 3.94 -5.07
C LYS A 54 24.74 3.55 -5.80
N ALA A 55 23.82 2.83 -5.14
CA ALA A 55 22.55 2.44 -5.72
C ALA A 55 21.65 3.66 -6.01
N VAL A 56 21.61 4.62 -5.08
CA VAL A 56 20.88 5.89 -5.25
C VAL A 56 21.40 6.66 -6.46
N LEU A 57 22.72 6.83 -6.60
CA LEU A 57 23.32 7.52 -7.73
C LEU A 57 22.94 6.89 -9.07
N LEU A 58 23.01 5.55 -9.17
CA LEU A 58 22.58 4.84 -10.39
C LEU A 58 21.10 5.09 -10.70
N LYS A 59 20.24 5.11 -9.68
CA LYS A 59 18.80 5.35 -9.85
C LYS A 59 18.50 6.81 -10.23
N GLU A 60 19.23 7.77 -9.67
CA GLU A 60 19.13 9.18 -10.07
C GLU A 60 19.45 9.37 -11.56
N HIS A 61 20.52 8.74 -12.06
CA HIS A 61 20.85 8.78 -13.49
C HIS A 61 19.70 8.26 -14.36
N GLN A 62 19.03 7.17 -13.94
CA GLN A 62 17.85 6.64 -14.64
C GLN A 62 16.69 7.63 -14.62
N ILE A 63 16.39 8.24 -13.48
CA ILE A 63 15.32 9.23 -13.33
C ILE A 63 15.59 10.45 -14.23
N ARG A 64 16.81 10.99 -14.22
CA ARG A 64 17.20 12.14 -15.04
C ARG A 64 17.13 11.81 -16.53
N ALA A 65 17.58 10.62 -16.94
CA ALA A 65 17.49 10.15 -18.31
C ALA A 65 16.03 10.06 -18.79
N LEU A 66 15.15 9.44 -17.99
CA LEU A 66 13.71 9.34 -18.29
C LEU A 66 13.07 10.72 -18.44
N ARG A 67 13.35 11.64 -17.53
CA ARG A 67 12.80 13.01 -17.63
C ARG A 67 13.28 13.76 -18.86
N SER A 68 14.53 13.54 -19.27
CA SER A 68 15.09 14.18 -20.47
C SER A 68 14.40 13.71 -21.75
N THR A 69 14.00 12.44 -21.81
CA THR A 69 13.34 11.85 -22.98
C THR A 69 11.83 12.15 -23.01
N THR A 70 11.20 12.36 -21.84
CA THR A 70 9.77 12.69 -21.74
C THR A 70 9.44 14.18 -21.86
N LYS A 71 10.42 15.08 -22.07
CA LYS A 71 10.18 16.54 -22.20
C LYS A 71 9.18 16.95 -23.30
N ASN A 72 8.95 16.09 -24.30
CA ASN A 72 7.98 16.31 -25.38
C ASN A 72 6.62 15.63 -25.16
N ALA A 73 6.46 14.85 -24.09
CA ALA A 73 5.17 14.34 -23.68
C ALA A 73 4.55 15.36 -22.72
N ASN A 74 3.35 15.86 -23.02
CA ASN A 74 2.53 16.64 -22.09
C ASN A 74 2.10 15.75 -20.91
N VAL A 75 3.04 15.37 -20.03
CA VAL A 75 2.74 14.77 -18.74
C VAL A 75 2.51 15.91 -17.77
N ILE A 76 1.29 16.45 -17.84
CA ILE A 76 0.76 17.39 -16.86
C ILE A 76 0.65 16.63 -15.53
N GLY A 77 1.53 16.95 -14.58
CA GLY A 77 1.54 16.39 -13.23
C GLY A 77 2.28 15.07 -13.13
N GLY A 78 3.51 15.09 -12.58
CA GLY A 78 4.14 13.87 -12.10
C GLY A 78 3.27 13.22 -11.02
N GLU A 79 3.23 11.89 -10.98
CA GLU A 79 2.54 11.14 -9.94
C GLU A 79 3.03 11.59 -8.55
N VAL A 80 2.12 12.11 -7.72
CA VAL A 80 2.41 12.46 -6.33
C VAL A 80 2.17 11.22 -5.49
N PHE A 81 3.22 10.73 -4.82
CA PHE A 81 3.13 9.55 -3.98
C PHE A 81 2.50 9.91 -2.64
N GLU A 82 1.34 9.33 -2.35
CA GLU A 82 0.69 9.47 -1.05
C GLU A 82 1.32 8.49 -0.05
N ILE A 83 1.86 9.01 1.05
CA ILE A 83 2.56 8.26 2.08
C ILE A 83 1.68 8.23 3.33
N PRO A 84 1.19 7.05 3.76
CA PRO A 84 0.48 6.91 5.03
C PRO A 84 1.43 7.15 6.19
N VAL A 85 1.08 8.06 7.09
CA VAL A 85 1.86 8.35 8.31
C VAL A 85 1.04 8.02 9.56
N VAL A 86 1.72 7.57 10.61
CA VAL A 86 1.14 7.39 11.94
C VAL A 86 1.97 8.15 12.97
N VAL A 87 1.30 8.88 13.84
CA VAL A 87 1.94 9.70 14.88
C VAL A 87 1.73 9.05 16.24
N HIS A 88 2.83 8.58 16.84
CA HIS A 88 2.86 7.96 18.16
C HIS A 88 3.28 8.99 19.20
N VAL A 89 2.32 9.58 19.92
CA VAL A 89 2.58 10.51 21.01
C VAL A 89 2.86 9.71 22.28
N ILE A 90 4.13 9.69 22.68
CA ILE A 90 4.56 9.04 23.93
C ILE A 90 4.58 10.11 25.02
N TYR A 91 3.58 10.07 25.90
CA TYR A 91 3.30 11.12 26.88
C TYR A 91 3.59 10.68 28.31
N ARG A 92 3.67 11.65 29.23
CA ARG A 92 3.64 11.39 30.68
C ARG A 92 2.24 11.69 31.20
N PRO A 93 1.69 10.94 32.17
CA PRO A 93 0.35 11.19 32.70
C PRO A 93 0.10 12.61 33.24
N ALA A 94 1.18 13.31 33.65
CA ALA A 94 1.12 14.69 34.12
C ALA A 94 0.93 15.74 33.01
N ASP A 95 1.16 15.38 31.74
CA ASP A 95 1.07 16.29 30.60
C ASP A 95 -0.30 16.13 29.90
N PRO A 96 -1.27 17.03 30.11
CA PRO A 96 -2.57 16.94 29.45
C PRO A 96 -2.45 17.18 27.94
N ILE A 97 -3.39 16.63 27.16
CA ILE A 97 -3.48 16.86 25.71
C ILE A 97 -3.63 18.37 25.43
N GLY A 98 -2.87 18.87 24.47
CA GLY A 98 -2.78 20.30 24.14
C GLY A 98 -1.69 21.05 24.90
N SER A 99 -1.00 20.41 25.86
CA SER A 99 0.17 21.00 26.51
C SER A 99 1.41 21.00 25.60
N ARG A 100 2.45 21.75 25.99
CA ARG A 100 3.76 21.78 25.29
C ARG A 100 4.40 20.40 25.11
N TYR A 101 4.10 19.46 26.01
CA TYR A 101 4.71 18.13 26.05
C TYR A 101 3.78 17.01 25.55
N ASN A 102 2.53 17.33 25.27
CA ASN A 102 1.53 16.41 24.75
C ASN A 102 0.62 17.16 23.76
N PRO A 103 1.04 17.36 22.50
CA PRO A 103 0.36 18.23 21.54
C PRO A 103 -1.05 17.72 21.21
N SER A 104 -1.94 18.64 20.84
CA SER A 104 -3.31 18.31 20.39
C SER A 104 -3.31 17.66 19.00
N ASP A 105 -4.38 16.94 18.67
CA ASP A 105 -4.56 16.37 17.33
C ASP A 105 -4.54 17.46 16.25
N ALA A 106 -5.09 18.65 16.54
CA ALA A 106 -5.06 19.79 15.64
C ALA A 106 -3.63 20.28 15.34
N ASN A 107 -2.75 20.34 16.34
CA ASN A 107 -1.35 20.71 16.12
C ASN A 107 -0.59 19.64 15.31
N ILE A 108 -0.93 18.37 15.53
CA ILE A 108 -0.38 17.26 14.74
C ILE A 108 -0.84 17.37 13.28
N GLN A 109 -2.12 17.64 13.03
CA GLN A 109 -2.63 17.85 11.68
C GLN A 109 -1.95 19.04 11.00
N LEU A 110 -1.82 20.18 11.69
CA LEU A 110 -1.12 21.36 11.14
C LEU A 110 0.35 21.07 10.83
N MET A 111 1.02 20.22 11.61
CA MET A 111 2.39 19.77 11.32
C MET A 111 2.45 18.96 10.01
N ILE A 112 1.48 18.07 9.77
CA ILE A 112 1.38 17.31 8.51
C ILE A 112 1.02 18.23 7.33
N ASP A 113 0.13 19.21 7.54
CA ASP A 113 -0.24 20.17 6.51
C ASP A 113 0.96 21.04 6.12
N HIS A 114 1.73 21.54 7.09
CA HIS A 114 2.95 22.30 6.85
C HIS A 114 4.01 21.48 6.11
N LEU A 115 4.18 20.21 6.46
CA LEU A 115 5.04 19.29 5.71
C LEU A 115 4.62 19.19 4.23
N ASN A 116 3.33 19.04 3.97
CA ASN A 116 2.80 18.98 2.60
C ASN A 116 3.01 20.29 1.83
N GLU A 117 2.85 21.46 2.47
CA GLU A 117 3.14 22.76 1.86
C GLU A 117 4.63 22.89 1.48
N VAL A 118 5.54 22.47 2.35
CA VAL A 118 6.98 22.47 2.05
C VAL A 118 7.29 21.55 0.85
N TYR A 119 6.70 20.36 0.79
CA TYR A 119 6.99 19.39 -0.26
C TYR A 119 6.31 19.74 -1.59
N ALA A 120 5.21 20.48 -1.57
CA ALA A 120 4.55 20.99 -2.77
C ALA A 120 5.44 21.95 -3.60
N GLY A 121 6.37 22.65 -2.94
CA GLY A 121 7.33 23.56 -3.60
C GLY A 121 6.69 24.76 -4.30
N GLY A 122 7.54 25.67 -4.82
CA GLY A 122 7.09 26.87 -5.53
C GLY A 122 6.27 27.87 -4.69
N ASN A 123 6.41 27.85 -3.36
CA ASN A 123 5.68 28.70 -2.42
C ASN A 123 6.63 29.32 -1.37
N ASN A 124 6.08 30.05 -0.39
CA ASN A 124 6.90 30.73 0.62
C ASN A 124 7.58 29.77 1.63
N PHE A 125 7.05 28.57 1.79
CA PHE A 125 7.60 27.53 2.67
C PHE A 125 8.72 26.73 1.97
N ASN A 126 8.65 26.60 0.65
CA ASN A 126 9.71 26.08 -0.19
C ASN A 126 9.69 26.80 -1.54
N MET A 127 10.61 27.73 -1.74
CA MET A 127 10.74 28.51 -2.97
C MET A 127 11.40 27.72 -4.11
N GLY A 128 11.90 26.51 -3.81
CA GLY A 128 12.61 25.66 -4.75
C GLY A 128 11.74 24.57 -5.36
N ALA A 129 12.35 23.41 -5.56
CA ALA A 129 11.73 22.28 -6.23
C ALA A 129 10.63 21.63 -5.38
N ALA A 130 9.53 21.29 -6.05
CA ALA A 130 8.50 20.40 -5.51
C ALA A 130 9.04 18.96 -5.39
N LEU A 131 8.88 18.34 -4.23
CA LEU A 131 9.12 16.92 -4.03
C LEU A 131 7.77 16.17 -4.22
N PRO A 132 7.71 15.08 -5.01
CA PRO A 132 6.45 14.44 -5.37
C PRO A 132 5.91 13.53 -4.26
N PHE A 133 5.88 14.01 -3.02
CA PHE A 133 5.41 13.28 -1.85
C PHE A 133 4.31 14.06 -1.16
N ARG A 134 3.22 13.36 -0.81
CA ARG A 134 2.13 13.88 0.01
C ARG A 134 1.92 12.96 1.19
N PHE A 135 1.88 13.51 2.39
CA PHE A 135 1.77 12.76 3.63
C PHE A 135 0.35 12.87 4.16
N LYS A 136 -0.22 11.75 4.59
CA LYS A 136 -1.58 11.70 5.12
C LYS A 136 -1.65 10.78 6.33
N LEU A 137 -2.27 11.28 7.40
CA LEU A 137 -2.53 10.46 8.59
C LEU A 137 -3.29 9.20 8.18
N ALA A 138 -2.85 8.07 8.71
CA ALA A 138 -3.44 6.77 8.43
C ALA A 138 -4.93 6.77 8.78
N GLN A 139 -5.73 6.10 7.95
CA GLN A 139 -7.17 5.93 8.15
C GLN A 139 -7.57 4.48 8.44
N ARG A 140 -6.58 3.58 8.43
CA ARG A 140 -6.72 2.19 8.88
C ARG A 140 -5.49 1.74 9.66
N THR A 141 -5.70 0.94 10.70
CA THR A 141 -4.64 0.29 11.47
C THR A 141 -4.07 -0.92 10.70
N PRO A 142 -2.92 -1.48 11.11
CA PRO A 142 -2.39 -2.71 10.52
C PRO A 142 -3.36 -3.89 10.61
N GLN A 143 -4.24 -3.90 11.62
CA GLN A 143 -5.29 -4.91 11.83
C GLN A 143 -6.60 -4.56 11.09
N CYS A 144 -6.57 -3.60 10.15
CA CYS A 144 -7.73 -3.24 9.33
C CYS A 144 -8.92 -2.67 10.10
N THR A 145 -8.65 -1.94 11.19
CA THR A 145 -9.68 -1.16 11.91
C THR A 145 -9.53 0.34 11.62
N PHE A 146 -10.59 1.12 11.82
CA PHE A 146 -10.54 2.57 11.61
C PHE A 146 -9.60 3.24 12.63
N THR A 147 -8.87 4.26 12.18
CA THR A 147 -8.02 5.12 13.01
C THR A 147 -7.99 6.53 12.43
N ILE A 148 -7.57 7.49 13.24
CA ILE A 148 -7.24 8.85 12.81
C ILE A 148 -5.73 9.02 12.56
N GLY A 149 -4.93 7.96 12.73
CA GLY A 149 -3.49 7.97 12.51
C GLY A 149 -2.68 8.61 13.64
N ILE A 150 -3.29 8.78 14.81
CA ILE A 150 -2.64 9.33 16.01
C ILE A 150 -2.85 8.33 17.14
N GLU A 151 -1.76 7.77 17.63
CA GLU A 151 -1.71 6.86 18.78
C GLU A 151 -1.14 7.61 19.99
N ARG A 152 -1.74 7.45 21.17
CA ARG A 152 -1.27 8.10 22.41
C ARG A 152 -0.93 7.03 23.44
N ILE A 153 0.34 6.94 23.80
CA ILE A 153 0.86 5.86 24.65
C ILE A 153 1.54 6.46 25.88
N ASP A 154 1.18 5.94 27.06
CA ASP A 154 1.83 6.31 28.31
C ASP A 154 3.25 5.73 28.38
N GLY A 155 4.25 6.60 28.35
CA GLY A 155 5.66 6.22 28.41
C GLY A 155 6.21 6.09 29.83
N SER A 156 5.41 6.35 30.87
CA SER A 156 5.89 6.42 32.26
C SER A 156 6.43 5.09 32.83
N SER A 157 6.10 3.96 32.17
CA SER A 157 6.64 2.65 32.49
C SER A 157 8.10 2.46 32.06
N LEU A 158 8.60 3.29 31.13
CA LEU A 158 9.97 3.23 30.66
C LEU A 158 10.93 3.84 31.69
N SER A 159 11.96 3.07 32.05
CA SER A 159 12.98 3.52 32.99
C SER A 159 13.63 4.85 32.54
N GLY A 160 13.64 5.85 33.42
CA GLY A 160 14.23 7.18 33.14
C GLY A 160 13.35 8.14 32.33
N PHE A 161 12.22 7.69 31.76
CA PHE A 161 11.40 8.51 30.86
C PHE A 161 10.79 9.74 31.52
N ASN A 162 10.28 9.62 32.75
CA ASN A 162 9.66 10.74 33.44
C ASN A 162 10.66 11.85 33.82
N ALA A 163 11.91 11.48 34.09
CA ALA A 163 12.97 12.40 34.48
C ALA A 163 13.62 13.07 33.25
N ASP A 164 13.95 12.27 32.23
CA ASP A 164 14.83 12.71 31.14
C ASP A 164 14.26 12.53 29.73
N GLY A 165 13.08 11.93 29.57
CA GLY A 165 12.53 11.59 28.26
C GLY A 165 13.28 10.41 27.67
N ILE A 166 13.56 10.45 26.37
CA ILE A 166 14.40 9.42 25.72
C ILE A 166 15.85 9.88 25.65
N SER A 167 16.80 8.96 25.72
CA SER A 167 18.20 9.23 25.39
C SER A 167 18.41 9.17 23.87
N LEU A 168 19.00 10.21 23.26
CA LEU A 168 19.44 10.16 21.88
C LEU A 168 20.45 9.01 21.70
N PRO A 169 20.28 8.10 20.73
CA PRO A 169 21.17 6.96 20.54
C PRO A 169 22.65 7.35 20.50
N GLY A 170 23.45 6.63 21.31
CA GLY A 170 24.89 6.82 21.45
C GLY A 170 25.34 8.23 21.87
N SER A 171 24.44 9.07 22.39
CA SER A 171 24.82 10.33 23.03
C SER A 171 25.53 10.10 24.37
N GLY A 172 25.17 9.03 25.10
CA GLY A 172 25.61 8.81 26.47
C GLY A 172 24.77 9.57 27.52
N ALA A 173 23.68 10.22 27.10
CA ALA A 173 22.74 10.88 28.00
C ALA A 173 21.86 9.87 28.75
N THR A 174 21.35 10.27 29.92
CA THR A 174 20.33 9.53 30.66
C THR A 174 18.96 9.61 29.97
N GLY A 175 18.06 8.67 30.27
CA GLY A 175 16.71 8.61 29.71
C GLY A 175 16.32 7.20 29.31
N ALA A 176 15.08 7.04 28.86
CA ALA A 176 14.62 5.78 28.30
C ALA A 176 15.33 5.48 26.99
N ALA A 177 15.69 4.21 26.79
CA ALA A 177 16.27 3.76 25.53
C ALA A 177 15.24 3.90 24.39
N GLU A 178 15.67 4.48 23.27
CA GLU A 178 14.83 4.64 22.08
C GLU A 178 14.20 3.31 21.63
N SER A 179 14.98 2.22 21.68
CA SER A 179 14.49 0.90 21.27
C SER A 179 13.31 0.41 22.10
N GLU A 180 13.28 0.73 23.40
CA GLU A 180 12.16 0.36 24.28
C GLU A 180 10.96 1.28 24.06
N MET A 181 11.20 2.56 23.78
CA MET A 181 10.14 3.50 23.40
C MET A 181 9.43 3.06 22.12
N LYS A 182 10.18 2.70 21.06
CA LYS A 182 9.60 2.24 19.80
C LYS A 182 8.80 0.94 19.96
N LYS A 183 9.16 0.06 20.90
CA LYS A 183 8.38 -1.16 21.19
C LYS A 183 7.00 -0.88 21.79
N LEU A 184 6.79 0.28 22.41
CA LEU A 184 5.47 0.64 22.94
C LEU A 184 4.42 0.81 21.83
N SER A 185 4.84 1.31 20.67
CA SER A 185 3.98 1.43 19.49
C SER A 185 4.83 1.55 18.23
N LEU A 186 4.72 0.56 17.36
CA LEU A 186 5.43 0.45 16.09
C LEU A 186 4.51 -0.21 15.07
N TRP A 187 4.16 0.53 14.01
CA TRP A 187 3.41 -0.02 12.89
C TRP A 187 4.35 -0.52 11.79
N PRO A 188 3.91 -1.46 10.92
CA PRO A 188 4.73 -1.99 9.84
C PRO A 188 5.33 -0.87 8.97
N VAL A 189 6.67 -0.79 8.97
CA VAL A 189 7.46 0.29 8.36
C VAL A 189 7.41 0.31 6.83
N THR A 190 6.92 -0.76 6.21
CA THR A 190 6.79 -0.91 4.76
C THR A 190 5.45 -0.36 4.23
N GLY A 191 4.44 -0.28 5.11
CA GLY A 191 3.10 0.24 4.78
C GLY A 191 2.77 1.59 5.41
N TYR A 192 3.52 2.00 6.44
CA TYR A 192 3.34 3.26 7.16
C TYR A 192 4.69 3.89 7.50
N TYR A 193 4.76 5.22 7.44
CA TYR A 193 5.86 5.97 8.02
C TYR A 193 5.55 6.32 9.48
N ASN A 194 6.37 5.84 10.40
CA ASN A 194 6.18 6.06 11.84
C ASN A 194 6.81 7.39 12.28
N ILE A 195 6.06 8.20 13.01
CA ILE A 195 6.53 9.46 13.62
C ILE A 195 6.29 9.39 15.12
N TRP A 196 7.34 9.29 15.92
CA TRP A 196 7.21 9.34 17.38
C TRP A 196 7.34 10.78 17.88
N VAL A 197 6.44 11.20 18.74
CA VAL A 197 6.48 12.50 19.41
C VAL A 197 6.70 12.27 20.89
N VAL A 198 7.84 12.73 21.41
CA VAL A 198 8.25 12.53 22.81
C VAL A 198 8.47 13.88 23.50
N TRP A 199 8.20 13.96 24.80
CA TRP A 199 8.29 15.24 25.52
C TRP A 199 9.71 15.83 25.60
N LYS A 200 10.75 14.98 25.55
CA LYS A 200 12.16 15.37 25.56
C LYS A 200 13.03 14.31 24.88
N ILE A 201 13.99 14.78 24.10
CA ILE A 201 15.10 13.98 23.55
C ILE A 201 16.37 14.49 24.23
N ASN A 202 16.94 13.69 25.12
CA ASN A 202 18.10 14.05 25.93
C ASN A 202 19.40 13.72 25.20
N ALA A 203 20.34 14.65 25.22
CA ALA A 203 21.68 14.47 24.66
C ALA A 203 22.69 15.27 25.49
N VAL A 204 23.93 14.80 25.53
CA VAL A 204 25.06 15.50 26.17
C VAL A 204 25.90 16.23 25.11
N GLY A 205 26.63 17.26 25.54
CA GLY A 205 27.52 18.02 24.65
C GLY A 205 26.80 18.96 23.69
N LEU A 206 25.55 19.31 23.95
CA LEU A 206 24.84 20.30 23.15
C LEU A 206 25.40 21.72 23.40
N PRO A 207 25.38 22.60 22.39
CA PRO A 207 25.64 24.01 22.58
C PRO A 207 24.74 24.64 23.66
N LEU A 208 25.20 25.75 24.24
CA LEU A 208 24.43 26.48 25.26
C LEU A 208 23.06 26.88 24.72
N ASN A 209 22.03 26.70 25.56
CA ASN A 209 20.63 26.97 25.23
C ASN A 209 20.07 26.19 24.03
N SER A 210 20.61 25.01 23.70
CA SER A 210 20.09 24.17 22.62
C SER A 210 19.41 22.89 23.11
N PHE A 211 18.57 22.30 22.26
CA PHE A 211 17.92 21.01 22.49
C PHE A 211 17.78 20.21 21.20
N ILE A 212 17.62 18.89 21.29
CA ILE A 212 17.32 18.06 20.12
C ILE A 212 15.84 18.21 19.75
N SER A 213 15.57 18.74 18.55
CA SER A 213 14.22 18.96 18.03
C SER A 213 13.64 17.74 17.32
N GLY A 214 14.49 16.95 16.70
CA GLY A 214 14.10 15.72 16.02
C GLY A 214 15.31 14.98 15.46
N TYR A 215 15.06 13.79 14.94
CA TYR A 215 15.96 13.04 14.08
C TYR A 215 15.15 12.01 13.28
N ALA A 216 15.65 11.61 12.10
CA ALA A 216 15.11 10.49 11.33
C ALA A 216 16.18 9.48 10.95
N ASN A 217 15.74 8.25 10.65
CA ASN A 217 16.62 7.22 10.15
C ASN A 217 16.80 7.34 8.63
N LEU A 218 18.06 7.24 8.17
CA LEU A 218 18.34 6.95 6.76
C LEU A 218 17.88 5.52 6.42
N PRO A 219 17.36 5.29 5.20
CA PRO A 219 17.19 3.95 4.69
C PRO A 219 18.55 3.33 4.28
N PHE A 220 18.59 2.02 4.03
CA PHE A 220 19.76 1.36 3.44
C PHE A 220 19.39 0.66 2.13
N SER A 221 20.39 0.18 1.37
CA SER A 221 20.23 -0.44 0.04
C SER A 221 19.24 -1.60 0.00
N SER A 222 19.10 -2.31 1.11
CA SER A 222 18.23 -3.46 1.27
C SER A 222 16.84 -3.13 1.83
N GLY A 223 16.50 -1.85 2.04
CA GLY A 223 15.17 -1.38 2.47
C GLY A 223 15.18 -0.63 3.80
N VAL A 224 14.03 -0.61 4.48
CA VAL A 224 13.82 0.05 5.78
C VAL A 224 13.76 -0.95 6.95
N SER A 225 14.52 -0.68 8.03
CA SER A 225 14.58 -1.56 9.20
C SER A 225 13.29 -1.51 10.03
N GLY A 226 13.02 -2.52 10.87
CA GLY A 226 11.90 -2.51 11.82
C GLY A 226 11.86 -1.36 12.84
N LYS A 227 12.83 -0.43 12.85
CA LYS A 227 12.83 0.77 13.70
C LYS A 227 12.78 2.07 12.88
N ASP A 228 12.47 1.98 11.60
CA ASP A 228 12.45 3.10 10.67
C ASP A 228 11.34 4.13 10.97
N GLY A 229 11.66 5.41 10.78
CA GLY A 229 10.79 6.54 11.04
C GLY A 229 11.52 7.75 11.63
N ALA A 230 10.75 8.74 12.07
CA ALA A 230 11.24 9.98 12.66
C ALA A 230 10.85 10.10 14.14
N VAL A 231 11.70 10.70 14.96
CA VAL A 231 11.39 11.04 16.35
C VAL A 231 11.48 12.54 16.52
N LEU A 232 10.44 13.14 17.07
CA LEU A 232 10.29 14.58 17.25
C LEU A 232 10.12 14.92 18.72
N ASN A 233 10.65 16.08 19.08
CA ASN A 233 10.39 16.70 20.37
C ASN A 233 9.01 17.38 20.35
N ALA A 234 8.14 17.03 21.30
CA ALA A 234 6.76 17.54 21.38
C ALA A 234 6.66 19.07 21.31
N GLN A 235 7.66 19.79 21.82
CA GLN A 235 7.65 21.24 21.84
C GLN A 235 7.68 21.90 20.45
N ILE A 236 8.13 21.18 19.41
CA ILE A 236 8.14 21.69 18.03
C ILE A 236 6.85 21.35 17.26
N VAL A 237 5.97 20.51 17.84
CA VAL A 237 4.69 20.10 17.24
C VAL A 237 3.62 21.15 17.55
N ASN A 238 3.78 22.31 16.92
CA ASN A 238 2.94 23.49 17.08
C ASN A 238 2.27 23.95 15.77
N GLY A 239 2.47 23.20 14.68
CA GLY A 239 1.91 23.50 13.36
C GLY A 239 2.70 24.49 12.50
N THR A 240 3.81 25.06 13.00
CA THR A 240 4.61 26.04 12.25
C THR A 240 6.08 25.66 12.08
N SER A 241 6.54 24.60 12.75
CA SER A 241 7.93 24.16 12.66
C SER A 241 8.21 23.39 11.37
N SER A 242 9.31 23.73 10.70
CA SER A 242 9.86 22.98 9.57
C SER A 242 10.69 21.75 9.98
N THR A 243 10.82 21.45 11.28
CA THR A 243 11.59 20.30 11.77
C THR A 243 11.16 19.00 11.10
N LEU A 244 9.85 18.71 11.04
CA LEU A 244 9.41 17.47 10.39
C LEU A 244 9.79 17.46 8.91
N SER A 245 9.68 18.59 8.19
CA SER A 245 10.07 18.68 6.79
C SER A 245 11.55 18.37 6.57
N HIS A 246 12.41 18.83 7.49
CA HIS A 246 13.82 18.52 7.55
C HIS A 246 14.08 17.03 7.85
N GLU A 247 13.45 16.47 8.89
CA GLU A 247 13.59 15.05 9.23
C GLU A 247 13.08 14.12 8.11
N MET A 248 12.00 14.50 7.43
CA MET A 248 11.51 13.77 6.26
C MET A 248 12.50 13.85 5.09
N GLY A 249 13.31 14.90 4.99
CA GLY A 249 14.40 14.97 4.02
C GLY A 249 15.45 13.89 4.27
N HIS A 250 15.86 13.72 5.53
CA HIS A 250 16.72 12.61 5.95
C HIS A 250 16.08 11.25 5.71
N ALA A 251 14.78 11.10 6.01
CA ALA A 251 14.04 9.87 5.73
C ALA A 251 14.04 9.47 4.25
N MET A 252 14.21 10.44 3.37
CA MET A 252 14.31 10.29 1.92
C MET A 252 15.76 10.35 1.40
N GLY A 253 16.77 10.22 2.26
CA GLY A 253 18.16 10.07 1.82
C GLY A 253 18.94 11.36 1.63
N LEU A 254 18.39 12.51 2.04
CA LEU A 254 19.12 13.78 2.04
C LEU A 254 20.03 13.88 3.26
N LEU A 255 21.23 14.40 3.05
CA LEU A 255 22.15 14.75 4.13
C LEU A 255 22.05 16.25 4.42
N HIS A 256 22.65 16.68 5.51
CA HIS A 256 22.79 18.11 5.75
C HIS A 256 23.65 18.75 4.66
N THR A 257 23.30 19.97 4.21
CA THR A 257 24.08 20.70 3.18
C THR A 257 25.49 21.09 3.63
N PHE A 258 25.79 20.91 4.92
CA PHE A 258 27.10 21.11 5.54
C PHE A 258 27.80 19.79 5.91
N GLU A 259 27.33 18.63 5.43
CA GLU A 259 27.95 17.33 5.72
C GLU A 259 29.44 17.33 5.34
N GLY A 260 30.30 16.88 6.26
CA GLY A 260 31.76 16.96 6.11
C GLY A 260 32.38 18.33 6.43
N GLY A 261 31.57 19.32 6.83
CA GLY A 261 31.98 20.60 7.40
C GLY A 261 31.41 20.82 8.80
N ASP A 262 31.67 21.98 9.38
CA ASP A 262 31.15 22.41 10.68
C ASP A 262 30.93 23.94 10.70
N ALA A 263 30.85 24.56 11.88
CA ALA A 263 30.67 26.01 12.02
C ALA A 263 31.90 26.82 11.58
N ASP A 264 33.09 26.23 11.68
CA ASP A 264 34.37 26.86 11.42
C ASP A 264 34.96 26.42 10.07
N ASN A 265 34.66 25.19 9.64
CA ASN A 265 35.22 24.55 8.45
C ASN A 265 34.14 24.32 7.39
N CYS A 266 34.47 24.64 6.14
CA CYS A 266 33.60 24.30 5.02
C CYS A 266 33.66 22.80 4.73
N PRO A 267 32.56 22.21 4.21
CA PRO A 267 32.63 20.92 3.55
C PRO A 267 33.70 20.91 2.46
N LEU A 268 34.26 19.73 2.17
CA LEU A 268 35.26 19.60 1.10
C LEU A 268 34.72 20.16 -0.22
N ALA A 269 35.55 20.96 -0.91
CA ALA A 269 35.16 21.62 -2.15
C ALA A 269 34.67 20.62 -3.20
N GLU A 270 33.44 20.82 -3.67
CA GLU A 270 32.82 19.98 -4.67
C GLU A 270 33.17 20.46 -6.09
N SER A 271 33.46 19.52 -6.98
CA SER A 271 33.57 19.76 -8.43
C SER A 271 32.43 19.03 -9.13
N GLU A 272 32.07 19.41 -10.37
CA GLU A 272 31.02 18.73 -11.14
C GLU A 272 31.23 17.21 -11.28
N GLY A 273 32.46 16.72 -11.11
CA GLY A 273 32.78 15.29 -11.12
C GLY A 273 32.72 14.58 -9.76
N THR A 274 32.67 15.31 -8.64
CA THR A 274 32.76 14.74 -7.29
C THR A 274 31.56 15.02 -6.38
N CYS A 275 30.75 16.02 -6.70
CA CYS A 275 29.56 16.43 -5.93
C CYS A 275 28.53 15.31 -5.67
N SER A 276 28.50 14.27 -6.49
CA SER A 276 27.59 13.11 -6.29
C SER A 276 28.14 12.05 -5.32
N THR A 277 29.35 12.25 -4.80
CA THR A 277 30.09 11.27 -3.97
C THR A 277 30.78 11.89 -2.75
N MET A 278 30.67 13.22 -2.58
CA MET A 278 31.20 13.99 -1.47
C MET A 278 30.12 14.94 -0.91
N GLY A 279 30.36 15.50 0.27
CA GLY A 279 29.45 16.46 0.89
C GLY A 279 28.07 15.86 1.16
N ASP A 280 27.02 16.59 0.76
CA ASP A 280 25.64 16.16 0.91
C ASP A 280 25.15 15.22 -0.22
N LEU A 281 26.04 14.92 -1.19
CA LEU A 281 25.82 14.06 -2.35
C LEU A 281 24.87 14.66 -3.39
N VAL A 282 24.69 15.98 -3.41
CA VAL A 282 23.80 16.69 -4.33
C VAL A 282 24.55 17.82 -5.06
N CYS A 283 24.60 17.75 -6.38
CA CYS A 283 25.42 18.69 -7.17
C CYS A 283 24.87 20.11 -7.33
N ASP A 284 23.60 20.36 -7.00
CA ASP A 284 22.98 21.68 -7.12
C ASP A 284 22.73 22.36 -5.76
N THR A 285 23.31 21.82 -4.69
CA THR A 285 23.42 22.45 -3.38
C THR A 285 24.83 23.04 -3.26
N ASP A 286 24.92 24.36 -3.12
CA ASP A 286 26.21 24.98 -2.82
C ASP A 286 26.71 24.51 -1.45
N PRO A 287 28.01 24.16 -1.28
CA PRO A 287 28.57 23.88 0.03
C PRO A 287 28.40 25.08 0.97
N VAL A 288 27.83 24.85 2.16
CA VAL A 288 27.59 25.87 3.18
C VAL A 288 28.11 25.36 4.53
N LYS A 289 28.60 26.25 5.40
CA LYS A 289 28.97 25.90 6.78
C LYS A 289 27.73 25.55 7.61
N ASN A 290 27.93 24.98 8.79
CA ASN A 290 26.87 24.94 9.78
C ASN A 290 26.57 26.36 10.31
N LEU A 291 25.37 26.89 10.00
CA LEU A 291 24.97 28.26 10.36
C LEU A 291 24.08 28.34 11.62
N LEU A 292 24.07 27.32 12.48
CA LEU A 292 23.20 27.27 13.67
C LEU A 292 23.33 28.50 14.59
N SER A 293 24.56 29.00 14.74
CA SER A 293 24.87 30.18 15.58
C SER A 293 25.07 31.45 14.76
N ALA A 294 24.85 31.40 13.45
CA ALA A 294 24.97 32.58 12.59
C ALA A 294 23.73 33.48 12.74
N GLY A 295 23.94 34.79 12.61
CA GLY A 295 22.83 35.72 12.44
C GLY A 295 22.11 35.50 11.10
N VAL A 296 21.06 36.28 10.84
CA VAL A 296 20.37 36.25 9.54
C VAL A 296 21.33 36.66 8.43
N LEU A 297 21.59 35.76 7.48
CA LEU A 297 22.48 36.01 6.36
C LEU A 297 21.69 36.37 5.09
N ALA A 298 21.94 37.56 4.53
CA ALA A 298 21.31 38.03 3.29
C ALA A 298 21.89 37.36 2.04
N ASP A 299 21.07 37.27 0.99
CA ASP A 299 21.39 36.58 -0.27
C ASP A 299 22.61 37.14 -1.00
N ASN A 300 22.89 38.43 -0.84
CA ASN A 300 24.00 39.12 -1.50
C ASN A 300 25.33 39.06 -0.71
N MET A 301 25.36 38.37 0.44
CA MET A 301 26.61 38.18 1.18
C MET A 301 27.40 37.02 0.63
N LEU A 302 28.73 37.09 0.72
CA LEU A 302 29.62 36.04 0.25
C LEU A 302 29.51 34.79 1.15
N ASN A 303 29.35 33.64 0.51
CA ASN A 303 29.51 32.33 1.10
C ASN A 303 31.02 32.00 1.16
N PRO A 304 31.61 31.87 2.38
CA PRO A 304 33.03 31.61 2.53
C PRO A 304 33.49 30.24 2.03
N CYS A 305 32.57 29.35 1.65
CA CYS A 305 32.90 28.03 1.11
C CYS A 305 33.04 28.00 -0.41
N THR A 306 32.47 28.99 -1.11
CA THR A 306 32.43 29.00 -2.59
C THR A 306 32.92 30.31 -3.20
N ASP A 307 33.19 31.33 -2.39
CA ASP A 307 33.48 32.72 -2.81
C ASP A 307 32.40 33.34 -3.73
N LYS A 308 31.20 32.74 -3.76
CA LYS A 308 30.01 33.26 -4.44
C LYS A 308 29.05 33.85 -3.43
N VAL A 309 28.12 34.68 -3.87
CA VAL A 309 27.03 35.14 -2.99
C VAL A 309 26.10 33.98 -2.65
N TYR A 310 25.55 33.96 -1.43
CA TYR A 310 24.72 32.85 -0.95
C TYR A 310 23.51 32.57 -1.86
N ASN A 311 22.84 33.61 -2.37
CA ASN A 311 21.73 33.50 -3.32
C ASN A 311 20.67 32.43 -2.96
N GLY A 312 20.38 32.24 -1.67
CA GLY A 312 19.41 31.28 -1.16
C GLY A 312 19.99 29.96 -0.63
N SER A 313 21.25 29.61 -0.90
CA SER A 313 21.88 28.38 -0.37
C SER A 313 21.88 28.30 1.16
N GLN A 314 21.97 29.44 1.86
CA GLN A 314 21.86 29.55 3.32
C GLN A 314 20.46 29.27 3.87
N ARG A 315 19.45 29.20 3.00
CA ARG A 315 18.04 28.95 3.35
C ARG A 315 17.62 27.51 3.01
N ASN A 316 18.56 26.61 2.71
CA ASN A 316 18.19 25.23 2.41
C ASN A 316 17.54 24.55 3.62
N ILE A 317 16.44 23.84 3.41
CA ILE A 317 15.71 23.12 4.47
C ILE A 317 16.57 22.06 5.14
N MET A 318 17.54 21.47 4.43
CA MET A 318 18.53 20.54 4.96
C MET A 318 19.78 21.23 5.55
N GLY A 319 19.75 22.55 5.70
CA GLY A 319 20.78 23.31 6.41
C GLY A 319 20.38 23.62 7.85
N TYR A 320 21.25 24.33 8.56
CA TYR A 320 20.90 25.07 9.78
C TYR A 320 20.98 26.56 9.51
N GLY A 321 20.25 27.35 10.30
CA GLY A 321 20.24 28.81 10.18
C GLY A 321 18.84 29.38 10.39
N SER A 322 18.60 30.53 9.77
CA SER A 322 17.33 31.26 9.86
C SER A 322 16.58 31.23 8.53
N SER A 323 15.25 31.19 8.58
CA SER A 323 14.38 31.30 7.40
C SER A 323 14.61 30.20 6.35
N LEU A 324 14.74 28.95 6.78
CA LEU A 324 14.94 27.81 5.88
C LEU A 324 13.67 27.56 5.05
N ASN A 325 13.79 27.67 3.72
CA ASN A 325 12.66 27.57 2.79
C ASN A 325 13.08 27.17 1.36
N LEU A 326 14.10 26.34 1.20
CA LEU A 326 14.59 25.92 -0.10
C LEU A 326 14.91 24.41 -0.13
N LEU A 327 14.35 23.69 -1.10
CA LEU A 327 14.83 22.39 -1.55
C LEU A 327 15.21 22.47 -3.04
N THR A 328 16.30 21.82 -3.45
CA THR A 328 16.82 21.91 -4.82
C THR A 328 16.26 20.81 -5.73
N ASN A 329 16.51 20.94 -7.05
CA ASN A 329 16.09 19.91 -8.00
C ASN A 329 16.90 18.61 -7.81
N GLY A 330 18.18 18.71 -7.48
CA GLY A 330 19.03 17.57 -7.14
C GLY A 330 18.59 16.88 -5.86
N GLN A 331 18.19 17.63 -4.83
CA GLN A 331 17.60 17.06 -3.61
C GLN A 331 16.30 16.30 -3.93
N ARG A 332 15.43 16.85 -4.79
CA ARG A 332 14.23 16.12 -5.26
C ARG A 332 14.60 14.79 -5.95
N ASP A 333 15.62 14.80 -6.80
CA ASP A 333 15.99 13.63 -7.60
C ASP A 333 16.57 12.52 -6.72
N ARG A 334 17.42 12.90 -5.77
CA ARG A 334 17.96 12.02 -4.74
C ARG A 334 16.88 11.45 -3.84
N ALA A 335 15.94 12.30 -3.40
CA ALA A 335 14.81 11.89 -2.58
C ALA A 335 13.91 10.88 -3.30
N LEU A 336 13.60 11.13 -4.58
CA LEU A 336 12.82 10.22 -5.40
C LEU A 336 13.54 8.90 -5.67
N ALA A 337 14.85 8.94 -5.97
CA ALA A 337 15.66 7.76 -6.16
C ALA A 337 15.68 6.87 -4.91
N THR A 338 15.93 7.48 -3.74
CA THR A 338 15.92 6.80 -2.45
C THR A 338 14.57 6.18 -2.15
N PHE A 339 13.49 6.94 -2.33
CA PHE A 339 12.12 6.48 -2.10
C PHE A 339 11.78 5.27 -2.97
N GLN A 340 12.06 5.31 -4.27
CA GLN A 340 11.78 4.20 -5.18
C GLN A 340 12.62 2.94 -4.88
N LEU A 341 13.83 3.11 -4.35
CA LEU A 341 14.69 1.97 -3.99
C LEU A 341 14.24 1.31 -2.68
N THR A 342 13.89 2.10 -1.67
CA THR A 342 13.83 1.62 -0.28
C THR A 342 12.45 1.67 0.35
N ARG A 343 11.53 2.46 -0.23
CA ARG A 343 10.20 2.75 0.32
C ARG A 343 9.07 2.53 -0.70
N ALA A 344 9.31 1.68 -1.70
CA ALA A 344 8.33 1.39 -2.76
C ALA A 344 6.97 0.89 -2.21
N GLY A 345 6.96 0.25 -1.04
CA GLY A 345 5.74 -0.17 -0.33
C GLY A 345 4.75 0.98 -0.10
N PHE A 346 5.23 2.21 0.15
CA PHE A 346 4.35 3.37 0.34
C PHE A 346 3.56 3.72 -0.93
N MET A 347 4.09 3.43 -2.12
CA MET A 347 3.41 3.69 -3.40
C MET A 347 2.15 2.83 -3.59
N SER A 348 2.09 1.67 -2.94
CA SER A 348 0.97 0.73 -3.05
C SER A 348 0.16 0.60 -1.75
N SER A 349 0.54 1.33 -0.70
CA SER A 349 -0.10 1.23 0.61
C SER A 349 -1.47 1.90 0.64
N MET A 350 -2.47 1.16 1.09
CA MET A 350 -3.83 1.62 1.32
C MET A 350 -4.02 2.22 2.74
N GLY A 351 -2.94 2.38 3.51
CA GLY A 351 -2.97 2.81 4.91
C GLY A 351 -3.65 4.18 5.16
N ALA A 352 -3.63 5.06 4.16
CA ALA A 352 -4.27 6.38 4.22
C ALA A 352 -5.75 6.39 3.77
N GLN A 353 -6.32 5.21 3.51
CA GLN A 353 -7.73 5.02 3.15
C GLN A 353 -8.48 4.34 4.29
N THR A 354 -9.78 4.60 4.42
CA THR A 354 -10.66 3.91 5.38
C THR A 354 -10.62 2.39 5.17
N PRO A 355 -10.83 1.56 6.21
CA PRO A 355 -10.75 0.10 6.07
C PRO A 355 -11.64 -0.45 4.95
N PRO A 356 -11.23 -1.55 4.29
CA PRO A 356 -12.03 -2.14 3.23
C PRO A 356 -13.30 -2.78 3.81
N ALA A 357 -14.40 -2.76 3.04
CA ALA A 357 -15.67 -3.35 3.47
C ALA A 357 -15.61 -4.88 3.65
N SER A 358 -14.71 -5.54 2.91
CA SER A 358 -14.42 -6.97 3.04
C SER A 358 -12.96 -7.13 3.44
N LEU A 359 -12.70 -7.95 4.45
CA LEU A 359 -11.35 -8.32 4.85
C LEU A 359 -10.87 -9.54 4.06
N VAL A 360 -9.55 -9.67 3.94
CA VAL A 360 -8.92 -10.90 3.46
C VAL A 360 -9.21 -12.01 4.45
N LYS A 361 -9.63 -13.17 3.95
CA LYS A 361 -9.90 -14.33 4.80
C LYS A 361 -8.62 -14.77 5.52
N SER A 362 -8.75 -15.12 6.79
CA SER A 362 -7.64 -15.65 7.57
C SER A 362 -7.29 -17.05 7.10
N VAL A 363 -6.00 -17.34 7.04
CA VAL A 363 -5.45 -18.68 6.86
C VAL A 363 -4.70 -19.09 8.11
N SER A 364 -4.35 -20.37 8.22
CA SER A 364 -3.48 -20.83 9.31
C SER A 364 -2.14 -20.08 9.32
N LEU A 365 -1.76 -19.56 10.49
CA LEU A 365 -0.47 -18.91 10.68
C LEU A 365 0.66 -19.93 10.45
N PRO A 366 1.79 -19.50 9.86
CA PRO A 366 2.95 -20.37 9.76
C PRO A 366 3.51 -20.68 11.15
N LEU A 367 4.20 -21.81 11.25
CA LEU A 367 5.01 -22.13 12.42
C LEU A 367 6.19 -21.15 12.52
N ASP A 368 6.66 -20.92 13.74
CA ASP A 368 7.90 -20.18 13.98
C ASP A 368 9.08 -20.87 13.27
N ILE A 369 10.11 -20.10 12.93
CA ILE A 369 11.27 -20.64 12.21
C ILE A 369 12.19 -21.44 13.14
N PHE A 370 12.95 -22.38 12.57
CA PHE A 370 13.82 -23.24 13.36
C PHE A 370 15.00 -22.48 13.99
N ASN A 371 15.53 -21.45 13.32
CA ASN A 371 16.70 -20.69 13.76
C ASN A 371 16.39 -19.20 13.99
N PRO A 372 15.59 -18.82 15.01
CA PRO A 372 15.18 -17.43 15.24
C PRO A 372 16.33 -16.51 15.70
N GLY A 373 17.49 -17.07 16.05
CA GLY A 373 18.68 -16.29 16.43
C GLY A 373 19.50 -15.75 15.25
N ASN A 374 19.10 -16.05 14.00
CA ASN A 374 19.88 -15.73 12.81
C ASN A 374 19.72 -14.27 12.34
N SER A 375 20.72 -13.80 11.61
CA SER A 375 20.78 -12.46 11.00
C SER A 375 21.22 -12.57 9.53
N TYR A 376 20.66 -13.55 8.81
CA TYR A 376 21.06 -13.86 7.44
C TYR A 376 20.28 -13.07 6.38
N ASN A 377 19.28 -12.27 6.75
CA ASN A 377 18.44 -11.49 5.84
C ASN A 377 17.75 -12.39 4.78
N MET A 378 17.19 -13.52 5.21
CA MET A 378 16.64 -14.55 4.33
C MET A 378 15.13 -14.43 4.19
N GLY A 379 14.61 -14.45 2.97
CA GLY A 379 13.21 -14.14 2.72
C GLY A 379 13.00 -13.25 1.49
N PRO A 380 11.74 -12.96 1.15
CA PRO A 380 11.39 -11.95 0.15
C PRO A 380 11.94 -10.58 0.57
N CYS A 381 12.57 -9.86 -0.37
CA CYS A 381 13.06 -8.50 -0.15
C CYS A 381 12.41 -7.49 -1.11
N SER A 382 11.79 -7.96 -2.18
CA SER A 382 10.92 -7.14 -3.03
C SER A 382 9.88 -8.00 -3.69
N VAL A 383 8.68 -7.44 -3.86
CA VAL A 383 7.55 -8.08 -4.55
C VAL A 383 6.99 -7.08 -5.55
N ASN A 384 6.83 -7.52 -6.80
CA ASN A 384 6.10 -6.80 -7.83
C ASN A 384 4.99 -7.66 -8.43
N LEU A 385 3.79 -7.11 -8.51
CA LEU A 385 2.66 -7.73 -9.20
C LEU A 385 1.63 -6.66 -9.60
N ASN A 386 1.53 -6.37 -10.89
CA ASN A 386 0.71 -5.27 -11.41
C ASN A 386 1.03 -3.96 -10.66
N THR A 387 0.11 -3.41 -9.86
CA THR A 387 0.33 -2.18 -9.06
C THR A 387 0.96 -2.43 -7.68
N LEU A 388 1.10 -3.68 -7.24
CA LEU A 388 1.82 -3.99 -6.01
C LEU A 388 3.32 -3.76 -6.27
N LEU A 389 3.88 -2.79 -5.56
CA LEU A 389 5.30 -2.53 -5.47
C LEU A 389 5.69 -2.53 -4.00
N TYR A 390 6.63 -3.39 -3.64
CA TYR A 390 7.00 -3.63 -2.26
C TYR A 390 8.50 -3.89 -2.14
N SER A 391 9.10 -3.35 -1.07
CA SER A 391 10.51 -3.56 -0.72
C SER A 391 10.61 -3.76 0.80
N SER A 392 11.35 -4.77 1.22
CA SER A 392 11.55 -5.16 2.63
C SER A 392 12.93 -5.80 2.84
N TYR A 393 13.22 -6.12 4.10
CA TYR A 393 14.28 -7.04 4.46
C TYR A 393 13.71 -8.45 4.60
N GLY A 394 14.48 -9.43 4.14
CA GLY A 394 14.31 -10.79 4.60
C GLY A 394 14.52 -10.89 6.11
N TYR A 395 14.19 -12.05 6.68
CA TYR A 395 14.28 -12.29 8.10
C TYR A 395 15.67 -11.98 8.68
N ASP A 396 15.66 -11.19 9.76
CA ASP A 396 16.81 -10.94 10.64
C ASP A 396 16.26 -10.62 12.03
N LYS A 397 16.74 -11.31 13.07
CA LYS A 397 16.27 -11.14 14.45
C LYS A 397 16.20 -9.70 14.95
N ASN A 398 16.98 -8.78 14.37
CA ASN A 398 17.03 -7.38 14.79
C ASN A 398 16.26 -6.43 13.87
N LEU A 399 15.88 -6.86 12.65
CA LEU A 399 15.40 -5.97 11.59
C LEU A 399 14.04 -6.34 11.03
N SER A 400 13.67 -7.63 10.96
CA SER A 400 12.47 -8.10 10.25
C SER A 400 11.93 -9.39 10.87
N ASP A 401 10.61 -9.49 11.01
CA ASP A 401 9.93 -10.66 11.57
C ASP A 401 9.88 -11.82 10.57
N PHE A 402 9.78 -13.06 11.07
CA PHE A 402 9.75 -14.25 10.20
C PHE A 402 8.44 -14.38 9.43
N PHE A 403 7.37 -13.76 9.93
CA PHE A 403 6.07 -13.69 9.29
C PHE A 403 5.57 -12.25 9.28
N VAL A 404 5.24 -11.74 8.10
CA VAL A 404 4.68 -10.39 7.93
C VAL A 404 3.34 -10.48 7.22
N ASP A 405 2.28 -10.02 7.88
CA ASP A 405 0.95 -9.93 7.25
C ASP A 405 0.70 -8.52 6.71
N ASN A 406 0.86 -8.34 5.40
CA ASN A 406 0.61 -7.08 4.71
C ASN A 406 -0.81 -7.00 4.09
N THR A 407 -1.67 -8.01 4.28
CA THR A 407 -2.95 -8.15 3.56
C THR A 407 -3.93 -7.01 3.77
N CYS A 408 -3.78 -6.22 4.83
CA CYS A 408 -4.63 -5.07 5.09
C CYS A 408 -4.32 -3.86 4.17
N ASN A 409 -3.04 -3.67 3.84
CA ASN A 409 -2.56 -2.42 3.27
C ASN A 409 -1.92 -2.58 1.89
N LEU A 410 -1.28 -3.72 1.63
CA LEU A 410 -0.47 -3.90 0.44
C LEU A 410 -1.00 -5.07 -0.38
N GLY A 411 -1.20 -4.80 -1.66
CA GLY A 411 -1.73 -5.76 -2.59
C GLY A 411 -2.04 -5.13 -3.93
N THR A 412 -2.82 -5.84 -4.73
CA THR A 412 -3.12 -5.43 -6.10
C THR A 412 -4.49 -5.89 -6.56
N LYS A 413 -4.96 -5.29 -7.64
CA LYS A 413 -6.16 -5.71 -8.36
C LYS A 413 -5.74 -6.29 -9.70
N LEU A 414 -6.28 -7.44 -10.06
CA LEU A 414 -6.02 -8.10 -11.34
C LEU A 414 -7.31 -8.15 -12.15
N ILE A 415 -7.22 -7.95 -13.46
CA ILE A 415 -8.34 -8.21 -14.37
C ILE A 415 -8.08 -9.53 -15.13
N PRO A 416 -9.06 -10.45 -15.20
CA PRO A 416 -8.85 -11.78 -15.79
C PRO A 416 -8.45 -11.78 -17.27
N GLU A 417 -8.76 -10.71 -18.01
CA GLU A 417 -8.45 -10.53 -19.42
C GLU A 417 -6.95 -10.37 -19.71
N GLU A 418 -6.15 -10.05 -18.70
CA GLU A 418 -4.71 -9.81 -18.83
C GLU A 418 -3.88 -10.94 -18.24
N SER A 419 -2.57 -10.90 -18.49
CA SER A 419 -1.60 -11.77 -17.84
C SER A 419 -0.58 -10.91 -17.10
N TYR A 420 -0.19 -11.35 -15.92
CA TYR A 420 0.67 -10.60 -15.03
C TYR A 420 1.91 -11.39 -14.67
N THR A 421 3.05 -10.72 -14.54
CA THR A 421 4.25 -11.33 -14.00
C THR A 421 4.33 -11.02 -12.52
N LEU A 422 4.40 -12.07 -11.68
CA LEU A 422 4.82 -11.95 -10.29
C LEU A 422 6.34 -12.03 -10.26
N GLY A 423 6.99 -10.99 -9.73
CA GLY A 423 8.42 -10.97 -9.47
C GLY A 423 8.71 -10.88 -7.97
N VAL A 424 9.57 -11.75 -7.47
CA VAL A 424 10.03 -11.74 -6.06
C VAL A 424 11.55 -11.77 -6.03
N THR A 425 12.18 -10.79 -5.39
CA THR A 425 13.64 -10.74 -5.26
C THR A 425 14.09 -11.19 -3.88
N THR A 426 15.05 -12.10 -3.82
CA THR A 426 15.82 -12.45 -2.61
C THR A 426 17.25 -11.94 -2.76
N GLN A 427 17.94 -11.60 -1.67
CA GLN A 427 19.25 -10.92 -1.74
C GLN A 427 20.45 -11.72 -1.24
N THR A 428 20.29 -12.51 -0.16
CA THR A 428 21.40 -13.22 0.50
C THR A 428 21.25 -14.72 0.37
N ASN A 429 22.37 -15.42 0.14
CA ASN A 429 22.39 -16.86 -0.07
C ASN A 429 21.47 -17.32 -1.23
N ARG A 430 21.65 -18.54 -1.71
CA ARG A 430 20.72 -19.10 -2.69
C ARG A 430 19.48 -19.59 -1.95
N GLN A 431 18.30 -19.16 -2.39
CA GLN A 431 17.02 -19.44 -1.76
C GLN A 431 16.07 -20.17 -2.70
N VAL A 432 15.15 -20.95 -2.14
CA VAL A 432 13.94 -21.40 -2.83
C VAL A 432 12.83 -20.43 -2.46
N CYS A 433 12.12 -19.90 -3.44
CA CYS A 433 10.98 -19.02 -3.26
C CYS A 433 9.72 -19.69 -3.81
N LYS A 434 8.66 -19.69 -3.01
CA LYS A 434 7.33 -20.18 -3.39
C LYS A 434 6.27 -19.12 -3.14
N ALA A 435 5.20 -19.15 -3.92
CA ALA A 435 4.05 -18.30 -3.68
C ALA A 435 2.75 -19.05 -3.95
N TRP A 436 1.71 -18.71 -3.17
CA TRP A 436 0.35 -19.27 -3.27
C TRP A 436 -0.68 -18.16 -3.29
N ILE A 437 -1.80 -18.36 -3.97
CA ILE A 437 -2.98 -17.48 -3.94
C ILE A 437 -4.20 -18.34 -3.59
N ASP A 438 -4.88 -18.02 -2.49
CA ASP A 438 -6.15 -18.65 -2.08
C ASP A 438 -7.26 -18.20 -3.06
N PHE A 439 -7.35 -18.89 -4.20
CA PHE A 439 -8.24 -18.52 -5.29
C PHE A 439 -9.70 -18.80 -4.94
N ASN A 440 -9.94 -19.87 -4.16
CA ASN A 440 -11.29 -20.28 -3.78
C ASN A 440 -11.80 -19.58 -2.50
N ASN A 441 -10.95 -18.76 -1.88
CA ASN A 441 -11.22 -18.01 -0.65
C ASN A 441 -11.74 -18.92 0.47
N ASP A 442 -11.21 -20.15 0.56
CA ASP A 442 -11.64 -21.13 1.55
C ASP A 442 -10.87 -21.04 2.87
N GLY A 443 -9.74 -20.31 2.90
CA GLY A 443 -8.90 -20.12 4.08
C GLY A 443 -7.78 -21.16 4.21
N ASN A 444 -7.54 -21.97 3.18
CA ASN A 444 -6.42 -22.90 3.07
C ASN A 444 -5.67 -22.65 1.76
N PHE A 445 -4.42 -23.13 1.69
CA PHE A 445 -3.64 -23.10 0.47
C PHE A 445 -3.52 -24.52 -0.10
N ASP A 446 -4.28 -24.79 -1.15
CA ASP A 446 -4.34 -26.10 -1.81
C ASP A 446 -3.25 -26.28 -2.89
N GLY A 447 -3.09 -27.51 -3.37
CA GLY A 447 -2.04 -27.85 -4.37
C GLY A 447 -2.16 -27.10 -5.70
N ASN A 448 -3.38 -26.69 -6.10
CA ASN A 448 -3.66 -25.91 -7.32
C ASN A 448 -3.54 -24.38 -7.13
N GLU A 449 -3.11 -23.95 -5.95
CA GLU A 449 -2.99 -22.54 -5.58
C GLU A 449 -1.55 -22.05 -5.53
N MET A 450 -0.58 -22.96 -5.61
CA MET A 450 0.82 -22.60 -5.79
C MET A 450 1.03 -22.00 -7.19
N VAL A 451 1.49 -20.76 -7.24
CA VAL A 451 1.72 -19.99 -8.48
C VAL A 451 3.20 -19.81 -8.81
N LEU A 452 4.08 -19.91 -7.81
CA LEU A 452 5.53 -19.83 -7.95
C LEU A 452 6.19 -20.95 -7.16
N ASN A 453 7.20 -21.60 -7.76
CA ASN A 453 8.15 -22.47 -7.09
C ASN A 453 9.48 -22.38 -7.85
N SER A 454 10.45 -21.66 -7.31
CA SER A 454 11.66 -21.27 -8.03
C SER A 454 12.89 -21.31 -7.13
N SER A 455 13.99 -21.83 -7.66
CA SER A 455 15.28 -21.97 -6.97
C SER A 455 16.30 -20.98 -7.52
N ALA A 456 16.94 -20.20 -6.65
CA ALA A 456 17.91 -19.19 -7.04
C ALA A 456 19.22 -19.81 -7.55
N SER A 457 19.77 -19.23 -8.62
CA SER A 457 21.10 -19.59 -9.14
C SER A 457 22.23 -18.79 -8.45
N THR A 458 21.92 -17.60 -7.94
CA THR A 458 22.84 -16.65 -7.28
C THR A 458 22.26 -16.20 -5.93
N ALA A 459 23.06 -15.50 -5.12
CA ALA A 459 22.60 -14.99 -3.83
C ALA A 459 21.50 -13.93 -3.98
N ALA A 460 21.79 -12.86 -4.74
CA ALA A 460 20.78 -11.94 -5.21
C ALA A 460 20.12 -12.54 -6.46
N PHE A 461 18.80 -12.76 -6.43
CA PHE A 461 18.07 -13.40 -7.51
C PHE A 461 16.61 -12.92 -7.55
N THR A 462 16.06 -12.74 -8.75
CA THR A 462 14.65 -12.41 -8.95
C THR A 462 13.92 -13.62 -9.50
N HIS A 463 13.07 -14.22 -8.66
CA HIS A 463 12.15 -15.29 -9.02
C HIS A 463 10.96 -14.70 -9.77
N THR A 464 10.60 -15.31 -10.90
CA THR A 464 9.46 -14.85 -11.71
C THR A 464 8.53 -16.00 -12.06
N THR A 465 7.25 -15.69 -12.16
CA THR A 465 6.23 -16.56 -12.74
C THR A 465 5.20 -15.70 -13.46
N THR A 466 4.53 -16.27 -14.45
CA THR A 466 3.41 -15.61 -15.13
C THR A 466 2.12 -16.16 -14.55
N LEU A 467 1.22 -15.27 -14.12
CA LEU A 467 -0.19 -15.55 -13.89
C LEU A 467 -0.92 -15.36 -15.22
N PRO A 468 -1.16 -16.42 -16.00
CA PRO A 468 -1.85 -16.29 -17.27
C PRO A 468 -3.32 -15.97 -17.05
N SER A 469 -3.93 -15.29 -18.02
CA SER A 469 -5.38 -15.02 -18.04
C SER A 469 -6.19 -16.29 -17.76
N SER A 470 -5.82 -17.43 -18.36
CA SER A 470 -6.46 -18.72 -18.15
C SER A 470 -6.54 -19.16 -16.68
N ARG A 471 -5.56 -18.78 -15.83
CA ARG A 471 -5.59 -19.08 -14.40
C ARG A 471 -6.57 -18.19 -13.64
N LEU A 472 -6.65 -16.91 -14.01
CA LEU A 472 -7.57 -15.93 -13.42
C LEU A 472 -9.03 -16.21 -13.81
N TYR A 473 -9.21 -16.93 -14.91
CA TYR A 473 -10.49 -17.37 -15.46
C TYR A 473 -10.94 -18.76 -15.00
N ALA A 474 -10.13 -19.47 -14.21
CA ALA A 474 -10.38 -20.87 -13.86
C ALA A 474 -11.58 -21.04 -12.93
N SER A 475 -12.22 -22.21 -12.99
CA SER A 475 -13.26 -22.59 -12.03
C SER A 475 -12.72 -22.57 -10.60
N GLY A 476 -13.55 -22.13 -9.65
CA GLY A 476 -13.19 -21.98 -8.25
C GLY A 476 -12.61 -20.63 -7.88
N VAL A 477 -12.25 -19.76 -8.83
CA VAL A 477 -11.81 -18.39 -8.51
C VAL A 477 -12.97 -17.56 -7.97
N VAL A 478 -12.79 -16.95 -6.80
CA VAL A 478 -13.74 -15.98 -6.23
C VAL A 478 -13.36 -14.57 -6.66
N TYR A 479 -14.33 -13.85 -7.22
CA TYR A 479 -14.14 -12.51 -7.79
C TYR A 479 -14.61 -11.39 -6.85
N ASP A 480 -14.05 -10.20 -7.05
CA ASP A 480 -14.40 -8.95 -6.37
C ASP A 480 -14.29 -8.97 -4.84
N VAL A 481 -13.62 -9.98 -4.29
CA VAL A 481 -13.20 -10.05 -2.88
C VAL A 481 -11.68 -10.04 -2.79
N PRO A 482 -11.10 -9.50 -1.71
CA PRO A 482 -9.66 -9.57 -1.51
C PRO A 482 -9.28 -10.99 -1.05
N LEU A 483 -8.46 -11.65 -1.86
CA LEU A 483 -7.91 -12.99 -1.63
C LEU A 483 -6.53 -12.88 -0.97
N ARG A 484 -6.10 -13.94 -0.28
CA ARG A 484 -4.76 -13.98 0.32
C ARG A 484 -3.74 -14.53 -0.67
N MET A 485 -2.63 -13.82 -0.83
CA MET A 485 -1.42 -14.32 -1.46
C MET A 485 -0.35 -14.49 -0.39
N ARG A 486 0.31 -15.64 -0.33
CA ARG A 486 1.45 -15.90 0.56
C ARG A 486 2.70 -16.11 -0.26
N ILE A 487 3.80 -15.48 0.13
CA ILE A 487 5.12 -15.65 -0.48
C ILE A 487 6.08 -16.11 0.63
N ALA A 488 6.83 -17.18 0.38
CA ALA A 488 7.79 -17.72 1.32
C ALA A 488 9.11 -18.01 0.64
N ALA A 489 10.23 -17.67 1.28
CA ALA A 489 11.55 -18.04 0.79
C ALA A 489 12.45 -18.52 1.93
N ASP A 490 13.23 -19.57 1.67
CA ASP A 490 14.17 -20.16 2.64
C ASP A 490 15.41 -20.73 1.91
N PHE A 491 16.44 -21.13 2.68
CA PHE A 491 17.70 -21.59 2.12
C PHE A 491 17.51 -22.83 1.23
N ILE A 492 18.13 -22.80 0.04
CA ILE A 492 17.92 -23.82 -1.00
C ILE A 492 18.29 -25.25 -0.59
N ASN A 493 19.21 -25.41 0.37
CA ASN A 493 19.67 -26.74 0.81
C ASN A 493 18.83 -27.31 1.96
N ASN A 494 17.78 -26.62 2.41
CA ASN A 494 16.88 -27.14 3.43
C ASN A 494 15.86 -28.12 2.84
N ALA A 495 15.15 -28.82 3.73
CA ALA A 495 13.98 -29.60 3.34
C ALA A 495 12.90 -28.70 2.72
N ASP A 496 12.09 -29.28 1.83
CA ASP A 496 11.01 -28.55 1.19
C ASP A 496 9.96 -28.08 2.21
N PHE A 497 9.37 -26.91 1.98
CA PHE A 497 8.40 -26.29 2.89
C PHE A 497 7.03 -26.08 2.24
N LEU A 498 6.00 -26.10 3.10
CA LEU A 498 4.59 -25.89 2.79
C LEU A 498 4.14 -24.49 3.21
N PRO A 499 3.00 -23.98 2.71
CA PRO A 499 2.53 -22.62 3.03
C PRO A 499 2.23 -22.39 4.52
N THR A 500 2.09 -23.46 5.32
CA THR A 500 1.93 -23.40 6.78
C THR A 500 3.08 -24.08 7.54
N GLY A 501 4.11 -24.53 6.81
CA GLY A 501 5.24 -25.25 7.38
C GLY A 501 6.25 -24.36 8.10
N GLN A 502 7.12 -24.98 8.89
CA GLN A 502 8.24 -24.31 9.55
C GLN A 502 9.39 -24.07 8.55
N LEU A 503 9.79 -22.82 8.36
CA LEU A 503 11.04 -22.48 7.67
C LEU A 503 12.23 -22.67 8.61
N GLN A 504 13.44 -22.81 8.06
CA GLN A 504 14.64 -22.91 8.90
C GLN A 504 15.26 -21.55 9.21
N TYR A 505 15.43 -20.70 8.19
CA TYR A 505 16.11 -19.39 8.32
C TYR A 505 15.33 -18.24 7.69
N GLY A 506 14.47 -18.56 6.73
CA GLY A 506 13.77 -17.61 5.89
C GLY A 506 12.54 -16.93 6.48
N GLN A 507 11.69 -16.42 5.60
CA GLN A 507 10.54 -15.59 5.93
C GLN A 507 9.32 -15.93 5.08
N MET A 508 8.13 -15.69 5.64
CA MET A 508 6.86 -15.66 4.91
C MET A 508 6.22 -14.27 4.96
N GLU A 509 5.68 -13.81 3.85
CA GLU A 509 4.93 -12.55 3.78
C GLU A 509 3.61 -12.72 3.03
N ASP A 510 2.53 -12.14 3.56
CA ASP A 510 1.20 -12.21 2.98
C ASP A 510 0.75 -10.86 2.40
N PHE A 511 0.07 -10.88 1.25
CA PHE A 511 -0.47 -9.71 0.54
C PHE A 511 -1.90 -9.98 0.09
N TYR A 512 -2.67 -8.94 -0.20
CA TYR A 512 -3.98 -9.14 -0.83
C TYR A 512 -3.88 -9.16 -2.36
N VAL A 513 -4.72 -9.98 -2.99
CA VAL A 513 -4.97 -9.94 -4.43
C VAL A 513 -6.47 -9.91 -4.65
N GLN A 514 -7.00 -8.91 -5.34
CA GLN A 514 -8.42 -8.89 -5.72
C GLN A 514 -8.53 -9.12 -7.22
N ILE A 515 -9.16 -10.24 -7.61
CA ILE A 515 -9.43 -10.53 -9.01
C ILE A 515 -10.81 -9.96 -9.36
N LYS A 516 -10.87 -9.08 -10.36
CA LYS A 516 -12.14 -8.48 -10.80
C LYS A 516 -13.02 -9.50 -11.51
N ALA A 517 -14.34 -9.40 -11.34
CA ALA A 517 -15.25 -10.21 -12.12
C ALA A 517 -14.99 -9.95 -13.62
N PRO A 518 -14.78 -11.01 -14.43
CA PRO A 518 -14.56 -10.85 -15.86
C PRO A 518 -15.72 -10.14 -16.54
N ASN A 519 -15.41 -9.21 -17.44
CA ASN A 519 -16.41 -8.62 -18.31
C ASN A 519 -16.42 -9.34 -19.66
N LEU A 520 -17.09 -10.49 -19.70
CA LEU A 520 -17.14 -11.33 -20.91
C LEU A 520 -17.82 -10.63 -22.08
N VAL A 521 -18.91 -9.92 -21.81
CA VAL A 521 -19.79 -9.39 -22.85
C VAL A 521 -20.40 -8.06 -22.40
N THR A 522 -20.27 -7.05 -23.24
CA THR A 522 -21.03 -5.81 -23.08
C THR A 522 -22.31 -5.91 -23.93
N PHE A 523 -23.47 -5.98 -23.28
CA PHE A 523 -24.76 -6.06 -23.98
C PHE A 523 -25.24 -4.65 -24.36
N VAL A 524 -25.64 -4.48 -25.63
CA VAL A 524 -26.38 -3.28 -26.10
C VAL A 524 -27.83 -3.36 -25.64
N GLY A 525 -28.42 -4.55 -25.71
CA GLY A 525 -29.80 -4.78 -25.27
C GLY A 525 -30.24 -6.23 -25.48
N ILE A 526 -31.20 -6.67 -24.68
CA ILE A 526 -31.87 -7.97 -24.80
C ILE A 526 -33.37 -7.70 -25.00
N ASN A 527 -33.95 -8.29 -26.04
CA ASN A 527 -35.35 -8.16 -26.38
C ASN A 527 -35.99 -9.56 -26.45
N ALA A 528 -37.04 -9.77 -25.66
CA ALA A 528 -37.84 -11.00 -25.71
C ALA A 528 -39.28 -10.65 -26.11
N LYS A 529 -39.81 -11.33 -27.12
CA LYS A 529 -41.18 -11.15 -27.62
C LYS A 529 -41.87 -12.49 -27.79
N ILE A 530 -43.19 -12.49 -27.57
CA ILE A 530 -44.03 -13.64 -27.91
C ILE A 530 -44.78 -13.29 -29.19
N VAL A 531 -44.42 -13.91 -30.31
CA VAL A 531 -44.98 -13.67 -31.64
C VAL A 531 -45.52 -14.98 -32.20
N LYS A 532 -46.79 -15.02 -32.62
CA LYS A 532 -47.44 -16.23 -33.18
C LYS A 532 -47.23 -17.49 -32.32
N ASN A 533 -47.30 -17.35 -31.00
CA ASN A 533 -47.05 -18.40 -29.99
C ASN A 533 -45.60 -18.92 -29.89
N ASN A 534 -44.63 -18.26 -30.52
CA ASN A 534 -43.21 -18.52 -30.30
C ASN A 534 -42.61 -17.45 -29.39
N LEU A 535 -41.65 -17.85 -28.57
CA LEU A 535 -40.82 -16.95 -27.79
C LEU A 535 -39.56 -16.64 -28.61
N ASP A 536 -39.48 -15.42 -29.13
CA ASP A 536 -38.34 -14.90 -29.88
C ASP A 536 -37.48 -14.06 -28.95
N ILE A 537 -36.20 -14.42 -28.87
CA ILE A 537 -35.22 -13.76 -28.01
C ILE A 537 -34.09 -13.26 -28.89
N ASN A 538 -33.86 -11.95 -28.89
CA ASN A 538 -32.81 -11.30 -29.67
C ASN A 538 -31.93 -10.47 -28.74
N TRP A 539 -30.63 -10.49 -28.94
CA TRP A 539 -29.71 -9.62 -28.22
C TRP A 539 -28.57 -9.19 -29.11
N THR A 540 -27.99 -8.05 -28.76
CA THR A 540 -26.81 -7.51 -29.41
C THR A 540 -25.73 -7.28 -28.38
N THR A 541 -24.52 -7.70 -28.68
CA THR A 541 -23.32 -7.42 -27.91
C THR A 541 -22.56 -6.30 -28.61
N SER A 542 -21.98 -5.35 -27.88
CA SER A 542 -21.07 -4.34 -28.45
C SER A 542 -19.63 -4.81 -28.43
N SER A 543 -19.29 -5.70 -27.50
CA SER A 543 -17.99 -6.34 -27.38
C SER A 543 -18.12 -7.71 -26.72
N GLU A 544 -17.24 -8.64 -27.08
CA GLU A 544 -17.09 -9.95 -26.45
C GLU A 544 -15.61 -10.23 -26.20
N LYS A 545 -15.29 -10.79 -25.03
CA LYS A 545 -13.95 -11.21 -24.64
C LYS A 545 -14.00 -12.60 -24.03
N ASN A 546 -13.22 -13.52 -24.59
CA ASN A 546 -13.14 -14.91 -24.16
C ASN A 546 -14.50 -15.63 -24.07
N ASN A 547 -15.51 -15.18 -24.81
CA ASN A 547 -16.86 -15.72 -24.76
C ASN A 547 -16.98 -16.97 -25.66
N ASP A 548 -17.41 -18.09 -25.10
CA ASP A 548 -17.58 -19.34 -25.83
C ASP A 548 -19.00 -19.47 -26.38
N HIS A 549 -19.99 -19.33 -25.49
CA HIS A 549 -21.40 -19.46 -25.83
C HIS A 549 -22.30 -18.72 -24.84
N PHE A 550 -23.56 -18.59 -25.21
CA PHE A 550 -24.63 -18.07 -24.40
C PHE A 550 -25.54 -19.18 -23.91
N ILE A 551 -26.01 -19.08 -22.67
CA ILE A 551 -27.09 -19.92 -22.13
C ILE A 551 -28.31 -19.03 -21.95
N LEU A 552 -29.43 -19.43 -22.55
CA LEU A 552 -30.70 -18.75 -22.41
C LEU A 552 -31.55 -19.48 -21.39
N GLU A 553 -32.14 -18.73 -20.46
CA GLU A 553 -33.03 -19.27 -19.44
C GLU A 553 -34.39 -18.58 -19.48
N VAL A 554 -35.41 -19.31 -19.05
CA VAL A 554 -36.80 -18.85 -18.98
C VAL A 554 -37.38 -19.08 -17.58
N SER A 555 -38.24 -18.18 -17.15
CA SER A 555 -38.94 -18.23 -15.86
C SER A 555 -40.38 -17.71 -15.97
N LYS A 556 -41.28 -18.22 -15.12
CA LYS A 556 -42.65 -17.68 -14.96
C LYS A 556 -42.75 -16.60 -13.88
N ASP A 557 -41.90 -16.68 -12.86
CA ASP A 557 -41.97 -15.89 -11.63
C ASP A 557 -40.86 -14.84 -11.53
N GLY A 558 -39.86 -14.90 -12.43
CA GLY A 558 -38.69 -14.03 -12.40
C GLY A 558 -37.66 -14.41 -11.34
N SER A 559 -37.87 -15.50 -10.59
CA SER A 559 -36.97 -15.99 -9.55
C SER A 559 -36.36 -17.36 -9.86
N VAL A 560 -37.17 -18.30 -10.37
CA VAL A 560 -36.71 -19.65 -10.72
C VAL A 560 -36.53 -19.74 -12.23
N PHE A 561 -35.29 -19.77 -12.66
CA PHE A 561 -34.91 -19.86 -14.08
C PHE A 561 -34.56 -21.29 -14.47
N LYS A 562 -34.93 -21.68 -15.69
CA LYS A 562 -34.60 -22.97 -16.28
C LYS A 562 -34.00 -22.77 -17.66
N GLU A 563 -33.01 -23.58 -17.99
CA GLU A 563 -32.35 -23.54 -19.29
C GLU A 563 -33.34 -23.80 -20.43
N LEU A 564 -33.32 -22.91 -21.42
CA LEU A 564 -34.12 -22.94 -22.63
C LEU A 564 -33.30 -23.41 -23.85
N GLY A 565 -32.01 -23.12 -23.85
CA GLY A 565 -31.06 -23.58 -24.85
C GLY A 565 -29.75 -22.79 -24.80
N THR A 566 -28.80 -23.23 -25.62
CA THR A 566 -27.48 -22.62 -25.75
C THR A 566 -27.23 -22.15 -27.18
N LEU A 567 -26.40 -21.11 -27.33
CA LEU A 567 -26.00 -20.59 -28.64
C LEU A 567 -24.52 -20.18 -28.60
N ASN A 568 -23.70 -20.74 -29.50
CA ASN A 568 -22.28 -20.38 -29.58
C ASN A 568 -22.09 -18.89 -29.89
N SER A 569 -21.02 -18.31 -29.37
CA SER A 569 -20.61 -16.97 -29.75
C SER A 569 -20.29 -16.91 -31.25
N LEU A 570 -20.70 -15.82 -31.90
CA LEU A 570 -20.32 -15.50 -33.28
C LEU A 570 -18.93 -14.85 -33.34
N ALA A 571 -18.37 -14.46 -32.18
CA ALA A 571 -17.07 -13.84 -32.09
C ALA A 571 -15.97 -14.84 -32.43
N ASN A 572 -15.09 -14.51 -33.38
CA ASN A 572 -14.02 -15.40 -33.76
C ASN A 572 -13.06 -15.61 -32.59
N GLY A 573 -12.83 -16.87 -32.21
CA GLY A 573 -12.03 -17.18 -31.03
C GLY A 573 -12.65 -16.67 -29.71
N GLY A 574 -13.91 -16.25 -29.71
CA GLY A 574 -14.60 -15.69 -28.55
C GLY A 574 -14.30 -14.21 -28.26
N ASN A 575 -13.66 -13.50 -29.20
CA ASN A 575 -13.31 -12.09 -29.06
C ASN A 575 -13.90 -11.26 -30.20
N SER A 576 -14.55 -10.15 -29.88
CA SER A 576 -15.07 -9.18 -30.84
C SER A 576 -15.06 -7.79 -30.22
N ASP A 577 -14.49 -6.81 -30.93
CA ASP A 577 -14.60 -5.38 -30.59
C ASP A 577 -15.67 -4.68 -31.44
N THR A 578 -16.45 -5.45 -32.20
CA THR A 578 -17.58 -4.97 -33.00
C THR A 578 -18.88 -5.63 -32.59
N SER A 579 -20.00 -5.00 -32.95
CA SER A 579 -21.31 -5.48 -32.54
C SER A 579 -21.71 -6.78 -33.23
N LEU A 580 -22.18 -7.74 -32.45
CA LEU A 580 -22.70 -9.02 -32.93
C LEU A 580 -24.14 -9.20 -32.47
N SER A 581 -24.98 -9.69 -33.37
CA SER A 581 -26.42 -9.88 -33.12
C SER A 581 -26.79 -11.35 -33.15
N TYR A 582 -27.59 -11.73 -32.18
CA TYR A 582 -27.97 -13.11 -31.92
C TYR A 582 -29.49 -13.24 -31.84
N SER A 583 -29.98 -14.41 -32.19
CA SER A 583 -31.42 -14.73 -32.15
C SER A 583 -31.62 -16.20 -31.78
N LEU A 584 -32.58 -16.45 -30.90
CA LEU A 584 -33.11 -17.77 -30.60
C LEU A 584 -34.64 -17.71 -30.58
N SER A 585 -35.31 -18.60 -31.31
CA SER A 585 -36.76 -18.76 -31.26
C SER A 585 -37.12 -20.14 -30.71
N LYS A 586 -38.09 -20.17 -29.80
CA LYS A 586 -38.61 -21.40 -29.19
C LYS A 586 -40.12 -21.48 -29.26
N THR A 587 -40.64 -22.64 -29.62
CA THR A 587 -42.08 -22.85 -29.74
C THR A 587 -42.76 -22.87 -28.36
N ALA A 588 -44.05 -22.51 -28.31
CA ALA A 588 -44.84 -22.64 -27.07
C ALA A 588 -44.78 -24.04 -26.46
N LYS A 589 -44.66 -25.09 -27.28
CA LYS A 589 -44.56 -26.47 -26.79
C LYS A 589 -43.26 -26.68 -25.99
N GLU A 590 -42.13 -26.20 -26.50
CA GLU A 590 -40.84 -26.29 -25.81
C GLU A 590 -40.84 -25.47 -24.52
N VAL A 591 -41.28 -24.21 -24.60
CA VAL A 591 -41.35 -23.30 -23.45
C VAL A 591 -42.25 -23.89 -22.36
N ASN A 592 -43.47 -24.34 -22.71
CA ASN A 592 -44.38 -24.95 -21.75
C ASN A 592 -43.86 -26.28 -21.20
N GLY A 593 -43.09 -27.06 -21.97
CA GLY A 593 -42.48 -28.30 -21.50
C GLY A 593 -41.48 -28.05 -20.38
N ILE A 594 -40.56 -27.11 -20.58
CA ILE A 594 -39.54 -26.72 -19.59
C ILE A 594 -40.19 -26.14 -18.33
N LEU A 595 -41.16 -25.26 -18.54
CA LEU A 595 -41.88 -24.57 -17.48
C LEU A 595 -42.97 -25.44 -16.79
N GLY A 596 -43.31 -26.60 -17.36
CA GLY A 596 -44.35 -27.53 -16.89
C GLY A 596 -43.82 -28.72 -16.09
N LEU A 597 -42.51 -28.98 -16.12
CA LEU A 597 -41.85 -30.00 -15.30
C LEU A 597 -41.75 -29.53 -13.83
N TRP A 598 -42.81 -29.79 -13.06
CA TRP A 598 -42.81 -29.64 -11.59
C TRP A 598 -43.12 -30.93 -10.83
N ILE A 599 -43.23 -32.07 -11.52
CA ILE A 599 -43.67 -33.31 -10.89
C ILE A 599 -42.89 -34.49 -11.48
N LEU A 600 -41.77 -34.86 -10.86
CA LEU A 600 -41.12 -36.19 -10.93
C LEU A 600 -39.85 -36.26 -10.03
N PRO A 601 -39.92 -35.81 -8.76
CA PRO A 601 -39.17 -36.53 -7.71
C PRO A 601 -40.06 -37.26 -6.69
N LEU A 602 -41.38 -37.02 -6.66
CA LEU A 602 -42.27 -37.63 -5.67
C LEU A 602 -42.73 -39.05 -6.00
N LEU A 603 -42.43 -39.58 -7.20
CA LEU A 603 -42.81 -40.95 -7.59
C LEU A 603 -41.78 -42.03 -7.21
N PHE A 604 -40.58 -41.66 -6.76
CA PHE A 604 -39.56 -42.62 -6.33
C PHE A 604 -39.30 -42.64 -4.81
N ALA A 605 -39.84 -41.70 -4.04
CA ALA A 605 -39.75 -41.72 -2.57
C ALA A 605 -40.62 -42.81 -1.90
N GLY A 606 -41.55 -43.44 -2.66
CA GLY A 606 -42.46 -44.46 -2.15
C GLY A 606 -42.10 -45.92 -2.46
N ILE A 607 -40.96 -46.21 -3.08
CA ILE A 607 -40.61 -47.58 -3.53
C ILE A 607 -39.74 -48.34 -2.51
N GLY A 608 -39.28 -47.67 -1.44
CA GLY A 608 -38.41 -48.28 -0.42
C GLY A 608 -39.07 -49.30 0.52
N SER A 609 -40.39 -49.46 0.52
CA SER A 609 -41.03 -50.24 1.60
C SER A 609 -42.41 -50.84 1.30
N TYR A 610 -42.66 -51.40 0.12
CA TYR A 610 -43.87 -52.24 -0.06
C TYR A 610 -43.65 -53.54 -0.85
N LYS A 611 -44.06 -54.64 -0.22
CA LYS A 611 -43.82 -56.04 -0.60
C LYS A 611 -44.38 -56.43 -1.98
N ARG A 612 -43.70 -57.43 -2.54
CA ARG A 612 -43.77 -58.11 -3.85
C ARG A 612 -45.13 -58.64 -4.39
N ARG A 613 -46.28 -58.06 -4.03
CA ARG A 613 -47.59 -58.50 -4.54
C ARG A 613 -48.46 -57.31 -4.91
N LYS A 614 -48.39 -56.89 -6.18
CA LYS A 614 -49.49 -56.37 -7.03
C LYS A 614 -48.91 -55.66 -8.27
N TRP A 615 -48.28 -56.43 -9.16
CA TRP A 615 -47.98 -55.97 -10.53
C TRP A 615 -49.25 -55.58 -11.32
N VAL A 616 -50.42 -56.04 -10.86
CA VAL A 616 -51.73 -55.72 -11.45
C VAL A 616 -52.11 -54.24 -11.27
N SER A 617 -51.68 -53.56 -10.19
CA SER A 617 -52.03 -52.15 -9.98
C SER A 617 -51.19 -51.18 -10.83
N VAL A 618 -49.94 -51.54 -11.13
CA VAL A 618 -49.06 -50.76 -12.04
C VAL A 618 -49.53 -50.90 -13.49
N VAL A 619 -49.98 -52.09 -13.89
CA VAL A 619 -50.56 -52.32 -15.22
C VAL A 619 -51.89 -51.58 -15.40
N ILE A 620 -52.72 -51.46 -14.36
CA ILE A 620 -53.97 -50.67 -14.42
C ILE A 620 -53.67 -49.17 -14.50
N ILE A 621 -52.66 -48.64 -13.80
CA ILE A 621 -52.29 -47.22 -13.91
C ILE A 621 -51.71 -46.91 -15.31
N VAL A 622 -50.93 -47.81 -15.89
CA VAL A 622 -50.40 -47.69 -17.26
C VAL A 622 -51.50 -47.84 -18.31
N LEU A 623 -52.50 -48.70 -18.10
CA LEU A 623 -53.66 -48.85 -18.99
C LEU A 623 -54.66 -47.69 -18.88
N VAL A 624 -54.88 -47.14 -17.68
CA VAL A 624 -55.72 -45.94 -17.49
C VAL A 624 -55.05 -44.70 -18.07
N PHE A 625 -53.71 -44.59 -18.03
CA PHE A 625 -52.99 -43.54 -18.79
C PHE A 625 -52.98 -43.81 -20.31
N GLY A 626 -53.00 -45.08 -20.74
CA GLY A 626 -53.12 -45.47 -22.15
C GLY A 626 -54.51 -45.23 -22.75
N ILE A 627 -55.55 -45.07 -21.94
CA ILE A 627 -56.92 -44.78 -22.39
C ILE A 627 -57.18 -43.26 -22.52
N PHE A 628 -56.35 -42.40 -21.92
CA PHE A 628 -56.46 -40.94 -22.08
C PHE A 628 -55.66 -40.34 -23.27
N THR A 629 -54.98 -41.16 -24.08
CA THR A 629 -54.20 -40.66 -25.24
C THR A 629 -54.93 -40.71 -26.58
N ASN A 630 -56.21 -41.13 -26.61
CA ASN A 630 -57.00 -41.20 -27.86
C ASN A 630 -58.13 -40.16 -27.98
N THR A 631 -58.05 -39.03 -27.26
CA THR A 631 -58.85 -37.86 -27.65
C THR A 631 -58.15 -37.13 -28.78
N SER A 632 -58.55 -37.47 -30.01
CA SER A 632 -58.40 -36.63 -31.20
C SER A 632 -58.81 -35.20 -30.88
N CYS A 633 -57.83 -34.34 -30.66
CA CYS A 633 -58.01 -32.90 -30.58
C CYS A 633 -57.53 -32.32 -31.91
N ARG A 634 -58.46 -31.68 -32.63
CA ARG A 634 -58.17 -30.65 -33.65
C ARG A 634 -56.98 -29.82 -33.18
N LYS A 635 -56.01 -29.55 -34.06
CA LYS A 635 -54.89 -28.62 -33.81
C LYS A 635 -55.43 -27.32 -33.21
N LYS A 636 -55.50 -27.23 -31.89
CA LYS A 636 -55.57 -25.95 -31.18
C LYS A 636 -54.13 -25.47 -31.12
N ASP A 637 -53.91 -24.25 -31.56
CA ASP A 637 -52.58 -23.65 -31.48
C ASP A 637 -52.09 -23.72 -30.02
N VAL A 638 -50.93 -24.34 -29.83
CA VAL A 638 -50.31 -24.42 -28.51
C VAL A 638 -49.83 -23.02 -28.17
N VAL A 639 -50.39 -22.41 -27.12
CA VAL A 639 -50.03 -21.07 -26.63
C VAL A 639 -49.16 -21.20 -25.38
N ILE A 640 -48.25 -20.26 -25.13
CA ILE A 640 -47.49 -20.18 -23.88
C ILE A 640 -48.46 -19.95 -22.71
N LYS A 641 -48.48 -20.86 -21.73
CA LYS A 641 -49.49 -20.95 -20.65
C LYS A 641 -49.25 -20.03 -19.46
N SER A 642 -48.38 -19.03 -19.59
CA SER A 642 -48.03 -18.10 -18.52
C SER A 642 -48.33 -16.67 -18.94
N ASP A 643 -48.95 -15.90 -18.05
CA ASP A 643 -49.27 -14.48 -18.28
C ASP A 643 -48.00 -13.60 -18.27
N GLN A 644 -46.95 -14.09 -17.61
CA GLN A 644 -45.64 -13.45 -17.57
C GLN A 644 -44.57 -14.50 -17.87
N ILE A 645 -43.64 -14.12 -18.74
CA ILE A 645 -42.44 -14.89 -19.07
C ILE A 645 -41.26 -13.95 -18.91
N PHE A 646 -40.27 -14.38 -18.14
CA PHE A 646 -39.00 -13.70 -17.98
C PHE A 646 -37.92 -14.51 -18.69
N VAL A 647 -37.03 -13.80 -19.37
CA VAL A 647 -35.90 -14.37 -20.09
C VAL A 647 -34.62 -13.77 -19.57
N ARG A 648 -33.60 -14.60 -19.38
CA ARG A 648 -32.25 -14.18 -19.00
C ARG A 648 -31.26 -14.81 -19.95
N VAL A 649 -30.25 -14.04 -20.34
CA VAL A 649 -29.10 -14.53 -21.10
C VAL A 649 -27.91 -14.58 -20.16
N LYS A 650 -27.16 -15.68 -20.19
CA LYS A 650 -25.83 -15.80 -19.57
C LYS A 650 -24.79 -15.92 -20.66
N ALA A 651 -23.65 -15.29 -20.48
CA ALA A 651 -22.46 -15.52 -21.30
C ALA A 651 -21.54 -16.49 -20.54
N VAL A 652 -20.93 -17.42 -21.27
CA VAL A 652 -20.05 -18.45 -20.70
C VAL A 652 -18.69 -18.32 -21.38
N SER A 653 -17.64 -18.17 -20.57
CA SER A 653 -16.29 -18.09 -21.10
C SER A 653 -15.80 -19.46 -21.58
N LYS A 654 -14.72 -19.47 -22.38
CA LYS A 654 -14.04 -20.71 -22.79
C LYS A 654 -13.45 -21.52 -21.64
N THR A 655 -13.33 -20.92 -20.46
CA THR A 655 -12.82 -21.55 -19.24
C THR A 655 -13.94 -21.94 -18.27
N GLY A 656 -15.21 -21.67 -18.61
CA GLY A 656 -16.38 -22.03 -17.81
C GLY A 656 -16.87 -20.97 -16.82
N PHE A 657 -16.31 -19.75 -16.82
CA PHE A 657 -16.87 -18.63 -16.05
C PHE A 657 -18.22 -18.21 -16.65
N VAL A 658 -19.22 -17.95 -15.79
CA VAL A 658 -20.58 -17.60 -16.23
C VAL A 658 -20.93 -16.18 -15.81
N MET A 659 -21.01 -15.28 -16.78
CA MET A 659 -21.54 -13.93 -16.60
C MET A 659 -23.06 -13.94 -16.78
N THR A 660 -23.77 -13.33 -15.84
CA THR A 660 -25.23 -13.26 -15.85
C THR A 660 -25.72 -11.84 -16.07
N VAL A 661 -26.68 -11.68 -16.98
CA VAL A 661 -27.37 -10.41 -17.20
C VAL A 661 -28.72 -10.41 -16.46
N ASN A 662 -29.22 -9.21 -16.13
CA ASN A 662 -30.56 -9.04 -15.60
C ASN A 662 -31.62 -9.62 -16.55
N ALA A 663 -32.67 -10.20 -15.96
CA ALA A 663 -33.76 -10.78 -16.74
C ALA A 663 -34.65 -9.68 -17.36
N VAL A 664 -35.14 -9.94 -18.56
CA VAL A 664 -36.12 -9.10 -19.27
C VAL A 664 -37.47 -9.81 -19.33
N LYS A 665 -38.56 -9.06 -19.16
CA LYS A 665 -39.91 -9.58 -19.34
C LYS A 665 -40.24 -9.66 -20.84
N ALA A 666 -40.70 -10.82 -21.29
CA ALA A 666 -41.14 -11.00 -22.66
C ALA A 666 -42.43 -10.22 -22.92
N ILE A 667 -42.46 -9.48 -24.03
CA ILE A 667 -43.62 -8.66 -24.44
C ILE A 667 -44.46 -9.47 -25.42
N LYS A 668 -45.75 -9.64 -25.12
CA LYS A 668 -46.70 -10.31 -26.02
C LYS A 668 -47.11 -9.35 -27.13
N GLN A 669 -46.94 -9.77 -28.39
CA GLN A 669 -47.34 -8.99 -29.57
C GLN A 669 -48.45 -9.66 -30.35
#